data_AF-F2GAG6-F1
#
_entry.id   AF-F2GAG6-F1
#
_cell.length_a   1.000
_cell.length_b   1.000
_cell.length_c   1.000
_cell.angle_alpha   90.00
_cell.angle_beta   90.00
_cell.angle_gamma   90.00
#
_symmetry.space_group_name_H-M   'P 1'
#
loop_
_entity.id
_entity.type
_entity.pdbx_description
1 polymer ?
#
loop_
_entity_poly.entity_id
_entity_poly.type
_entity_poly.pdbx_seq_one_letter_code
_entity_poly.pdbx_strand_id
1 'polypeptide(L)'
;MEKNKALRALVVAPTPTWPLNYGNRKRIYSVCSKLQSLGFEIHYVHYASEGDWRDYTPVETRKKMDEQWELVDHVWPSKPLHDWPKEGDDHHIDEWWDWALENHLSKTFAAREYDVCIVNYTWLSKALELAPEKTYKVLDTHDKFSGRRELLASQGIGKEFFHTTEDQEVIALDRADLVWAIKEEEEADFKNMGTKAKVSTLLHIDDRREASTPSTEEGVKFGFIGANNNINRVNILRFIERATPIFKKYCAPLTVEIAGSICNEIEVQDNPFFKTVGYVDSIDQFYDGIHAAIIPMEFSTGLKIKVAEALSHTKPMFSHKHAMEGFTACHDFHELTSFEEMALAMTDCSYASDELIYLSDASAKSHKVTEQKIWDELSELKEDILKRKQVFVLLPSEYGMKNKLAHYIAQAKIDLCNWNFKDASYFVVGKPTEGRPHSNFIKFVEANDLEATIANQKPTTLLNLSENFPDIKIGANTLVISLIPIESDKVKSKLTYKSYNSVVDKHYFPSLGHIHLDLEITKQKIKECWVIGSSNTSTADQFISLLAGETTVRYIDIETLSDIDRLFTVSSGLPKIIINTKSDCDLSYSEQIMLEIAEKYDIEIRNITHNQLMLLKRSNEKSNYDGQFFPSWEEFLQNNFSLSNHSF
;
A
#
# COMPACT_ATOMS: atom_id res chain seq x y z
N MET A 1 -19.75 -13.79 1.47
CA MET A 1 -19.07 -12.65 2.10
C MET A 1 -18.53 -11.78 0.99
N GLU A 2 -19.09 -10.58 0.86
CA GLU A 2 -18.82 -9.64 -0.21
C GLU A 2 -17.35 -9.22 -0.21
N LYS A 3 -16.66 -9.40 -1.34
CA LYS A 3 -15.34 -8.78 -1.60
C LYS A 3 -15.53 -7.28 -1.79
N ASN A 4 -15.87 -6.56 -0.72
CA ASN A 4 -15.98 -5.11 -0.71
C ASN A 4 -14.57 -4.49 -0.71
N LYS A 5 -14.05 -4.31 -1.94
CA LYS A 5 -12.97 -3.42 -2.41
C LYS A 5 -12.03 -2.85 -1.37
N ALA A 6 -11.09 -3.73 -1.02
CA ALA A 6 -9.96 -3.47 -0.16
C ALA A 6 -8.86 -2.64 -0.86
N LEU A 7 -8.13 -1.84 -0.07
CA LEU A 7 -6.82 -1.31 -0.48
C LEU A 7 -5.89 -2.49 -0.79
N ARG A 8 -4.92 -2.36 -1.68
CA ARG A 8 -4.03 -3.46 -2.07
C ARG A 8 -2.65 -3.23 -1.51
N ALA A 9 -2.19 -4.16 -0.67
CA ALA A 9 -0.83 -4.19 -0.17
C ALA A 9 -0.01 -5.26 -0.89
N LEU A 10 1.11 -4.86 -1.50
CA LEU A 10 2.17 -5.79 -1.86
C LEU A 10 3.11 -5.90 -0.67
N VAL A 11 3.28 -7.10 -0.11
CA VAL A 11 4.21 -7.34 1.00
C VAL A 11 5.33 -8.21 0.48
N VAL A 12 6.57 -7.71 0.52
CA VAL A 12 7.77 -8.43 0.10
C VAL A 12 8.57 -8.79 1.35
N ALA A 13 8.88 -10.07 1.52
CA ALA A 13 9.59 -10.53 2.69
C ALA A 13 10.45 -11.76 2.41
N PRO A 14 11.58 -11.93 3.13
CA PRO A 14 12.46 -13.08 3.01
C PRO A 14 11.95 -14.33 3.77
N THR A 15 10.86 -14.14 4.51
CA THR A 15 10.40 -15.00 5.61
C THR A 15 9.01 -15.57 5.29
N PRO A 16 8.75 -16.86 5.54
CA PRO A 16 7.41 -17.41 5.39
C PRO A 16 6.51 -17.01 6.57
N THR A 17 5.20 -16.86 6.35
CA THR A 17 4.21 -16.54 7.41
C THR A 17 3.66 -17.77 8.13
N TRP A 18 4.22 -18.95 7.87
CA TRP A 18 3.90 -20.20 8.56
C TRP A 18 5.13 -21.11 8.63
N PRO A 19 5.26 -21.96 9.68
CA PRO A 19 4.57 -21.88 10.97
C PRO A 19 4.93 -20.60 11.76
N LEU A 20 4.08 -20.22 12.72
CA LEU A 20 4.28 -19.04 13.58
C LEU A 20 5.22 -19.32 14.77
N ASN A 21 6.38 -19.89 14.48
CA ASN A 21 7.36 -20.35 15.48
C ASN A 21 8.59 -19.43 15.65
N TYR A 22 8.69 -18.36 14.86
CA TYR A 22 9.74 -17.34 14.97
C TYR A 22 9.14 -15.94 15.06
N GLY A 23 9.83 -15.03 15.75
CA GLY A 23 9.37 -13.65 15.97
C GLY A 23 9.13 -12.85 14.69
N ASN A 24 10.01 -12.98 13.70
CA ASN A 24 9.83 -12.35 12.38
C ASN A 24 8.59 -12.88 11.65
N ARG A 25 8.36 -14.21 11.66
CA ARG A 25 7.16 -14.85 11.09
C ARG A 25 5.88 -14.34 11.75
N LYS A 26 5.86 -14.31 13.09
CA LYS A 26 4.74 -13.78 13.89
C LYS A 26 4.46 -12.30 13.60
N ARG A 27 5.51 -11.47 13.54
CA ARG A 27 5.39 -10.04 13.21
C ARG A 27 4.75 -9.84 11.85
N ILE A 28 5.31 -10.44 10.80
CA ILE A 28 4.84 -10.24 9.43
C ILE A 28 3.39 -10.72 9.29
N TYR A 29 3.08 -11.90 9.85
CA TYR A 29 1.71 -12.41 9.90
C TYR A 29 0.77 -11.43 10.62
N SER A 30 1.14 -10.95 11.80
CA SER A 30 0.33 -10.00 12.57
C SER A 30 0.09 -8.70 11.81
N VAL A 31 1.12 -8.13 11.17
CA VAL A 31 0.98 -6.88 10.40
C VAL A 31 0.05 -7.10 9.21
N CYS A 32 0.25 -8.18 8.44
CA CYS A 32 -0.60 -8.50 7.29
C CYS A 32 -2.06 -8.76 7.71
N SER A 33 -2.29 -9.51 8.79
CA SER A 33 -3.63 -9.81 9.32
C SER A 33 -4.36 -8.55 9.83
N LYS A 34 -3.65 -7.65 10.51
CA LYS A 34 -4.21 -6.36 10.95
C LYS A 34 -4.53 -5.45 9.77
N LEU A 35 -3.68 -5.43 8.74
CA LEU A 35 -3.98 -4.74 7.48
C LEU A 35 -5.22 -5.34 6.78
N GLN A 36 -5.36 -6.67 6.72
CA GLN A 36 -6.60 -7.30 6.20
C GLN A 36 -7.83 -6.84 6.98
N SER A 37 -7.74 -6.75 8.30
CA SER A 37 -8.80 -6.25 9.17
C SER A 37 -9.14 -4.76 8.92
N LEU A 38 -8.17 -3.96 8.46
CA LEU A 38 -8.38 -2.58 7.99
C LEU A 38 -8.95 -2.49 6.57
N GLY A 39 -9.21 -3.63 5.94
CA GLY A 39 -9.72 -3.74 4.57
C GLY A 39 -8.61 -3.63 3.54
N PHE A 40 -7.46 -4.25 3.77
CA PHE A 40 -6.44 -4.48 2.73
C PHE A 40 -6.55 -5.89 2.14
N GLU A 41 -6.33 -6.02 0.85
CA GLU A 41 -6.04 -7.27 0.16
C GLU A 41 -4.52 -7.44 0.15
N ILE A 42 -4.05 -8.58 0.63
CA ILE A 42 -2.62 -8.87 0.75
C ILE A 42 -2.17 -9.69 -0.45
N HIS A 43 -1.20 -9.15 -1.17
CA HIS A 43 -0.35 -9.92 -2.07
C HIS A 43 1.01 -10.13 -1.41
N TYR A 44 1.27 -11.36 -0.96
CA TYR A 44 2.51 -11.72 -0.29
C TYR A 44 3.52 -12.30 -1.27
N VAL A 45 4.60 -11.57 -1.53
CA VAL A 45 5.76 -12.06 -2.31
C VAL A 45 6.81 -12.57 -1.33
N HIS A 46 6.86 -13.89 -1.18
CA HIS A 46 7.83 -14.58 -0.35
C HIS A 46 9.13 -14.81 -1.15
N TYR A 47 10.18 -14.07 -0.80
CA TYR A 47 11.54 -14.36 -1.24
C TYR A 47 12.11 -15.50 -0.39
N ALA A 48 12.13 -16.72 -0.92
CA ALA A 48 12.36 -17.97 -0.20
C ALA A 48 13.81 -18.17 0.25
N SER A 49 14.31 -17.27 1.10
CA SER A 49 15.71 -17.18 1.51
C SER A 49 16.03 -17.98 2.78
N GLU A 50 15.05 -18.24 3.64
CA GLU A 50 15.26 -18.99 4.88
C GLU A 50 15.59 -20.48 4.61
N GLY A 51 16.37 -21.10 5.50
CA GLY A 51 16.94 -22.43 5.27
C GLY A 51 15.89 -23.54 5.06
N ASP A 52 14.73 -23.45 5.71
CA ASP A 52 13.62 -24.41 5.54
C ASP A 52 12.85 -24.25 4.22
N TRP A 53 13.20 -23.27 3.38
CA TRP A 53 12.65 -23.04 2.04
C TRP A 53 13.70 -23.02 0.94
N ARG A 54 14.94 -22.69 1.28
CA ARG A 54 16.06 -22.63 0.34
C ARG A 54 16.37 -23.99 -0.26
N ASP A 55 16.30 -25.05 0.56
CA ASP A 55 16.76 -26.39 0.19
C ASP A 55 15.62 -27.31 -0.30
N TYR A 56 14.36 -26.96 -0.05
CA TYR A 56 13.20 -27.74 -0.49
C TYR A 56 11.91 -26.90 -0.52
N THR A 57 10.86 -27.37 -1.19
CA THR A 57 9.54 -26.72 -1.19
C THR A 57 8.61 -27.37 -0.16
N PRO A 58 8.35 -26.74 1.00
CA PRO A 58 7.44 -27.30 2.01
C PRO A 58 5.97 -27.15 1.58
N VAL A 59 5.39 -28.24 1.06
CA VAL A 59 4.02 -28.25 0.48
C VAL A 59 2.95 -27.82 1.48
N GLU A 60 2.99 -28.35 2.71
CA GLU A 60 2.01 -28.00 3.76
C GLU A 60 2.14 -26.52 4.19
N THR A 61 3.37 -26.03 4.33
CA THR A 61 3.63 -24.63 4.67
C THR A 61 3.14 -23.70 3.57
N ARG A 62 3.40 -24.03 2.30
CA ARG A 62 2.89 -23.28 1.15
C ARG A 62 1.37 -23.19 1.17
N LYS A 63 0.69 -24.34 1.32
CA LYS A 63 -0.78 -24.39 1.36
C LYS A 63 -1.33 -23.52 2.49
N LYS A 64 -0.68 -23.51 3.66
CA LYS A 64 -1.08 -22.65 4.79
C LYS A 64 -0.92 -21.17 4.47
N MET A 65 0.14 -20.78 3.76
CA MET A 65 0.30 -19.39 3.31
C MET A 65 -0.75 -19.00 2.26
N ASP A 66 -1.07 -19.89 1.31
CA ASP A 66 -2.14 -19.68 0.32
C ASP A 66 -3.53 -19.54 0.98
N GLU A 67 -3.72 -20.14 2.16
CA GLU A 67 -4.93 -19.99 2.98
C GLU A 67 -4.96 -18.65 3.77
N GLN A 68 -3.79 -18.04 4.02
CA GLN A 68 -3.67 -16.79 4.81
C GLN A 68 -3.94 -15.53 3.96
N TRP A 69 -3.43 -15.49 2.72
CA TRP A 69 -3.40 -14.26 1.91
C TRP A 69 -4.13 -14.42 0.58
N GLU A 70 -4.65 -13.32 0.02
CA GLU A 70 -5.40 -13.37 -1.23
C GLU A 70 -4.57 -13.74 -2.45
N LEU A 71 -3.29 -13.37 -2.43
CA LEU A 71 -2.30 -13.83 -3.40
C LEU A 71 -0.99 -14.14 -2.68
N VAL A 72 -0.33 -15.22 -3.08
CA VAL A 72 1.00 -15.60 -2.61
C VAL A 72 1.87 -15.99 -3.80
N ASP A 73 2.99 -15.30 -3.93
CA ASP A 73 4.04 -15.65 -4.87
C ASP A 73 5.28 -16.12 -4.10
N HIS A 74 5.94 -17.15 -4.63
CA HIS A 74 7.22 -17.63 -4.10
C HIS A 74 8.33 -17.40 -5.11
N VAL A 75 9.35 -16.66 -4.71
CA VAL A 75 10.53 -16.37 -5.52
C VAL A 75 11.74 -17.04 -4.88
N TRP A 76 12.32 -18.02 -5.57
CA TRP A 76 13.54 -18.67 -5.10
C TRP A 76 14.77 -17.80 -5.40
N PRO A 77 15.73 -17.70 -4.46
CA PRO A 77 17.01 -17.05 -4.71
C PRO A 77 17.72 -17.67 -5.92
N SER A 78 18.19 -16.83 -6.83
CA SER A 78 19.03 -17.22 -7.97
C SER A 78 20.53 -17.24 -7.63
N LYS A 79 20.89 -16.74 -6.44
CA LYS A 79 22.25 -16.70 -5.92
C LYS A 79 22.30 -17.14 -4.45
N PRO A 80 23.46 -17.58 -3.95
CA PRO A 80 23.67 -17.79 -2.52
C PRO A 80 23.40 -16.51 -1.72
N LEU A 81 22.79 -16.68 -0.55
CA LEU A 81 22.53 -15.62 0.44
C LEU A 81 23.13 -16.05 1.78
N HIS A 82 23.39 -15.06 2.65
CA HIS A 82 24.11 -15.23 3.92
C HIS A 82 25.61 -15.51 3.76
N ASP A 83 26.20 -15.09 2.64
CA ASP A 83 27.66 -15.03 2.49
C ASP A 83 28.22 -13.85 3.29
N TRP A 84 29.48 -13.95 3.70
CA TRP A 84 30.22 -12.85 4.35
C TRP A 84 30.46 -11.67 3.40
N PRO A 85 30.71 -10.45 3.92
CA PRO A 85 30.99 -9.28 3.09
C PRO A 85 32.11 -9.56 2.09
N LYS A 86 31.88 -9.23 0.82
CA LYS A 86 32.87 -9.41 -0.25
C LYS A 86 34.07 -8.49 -0.10
N GLU A 87 33.83 -7.28 0.40
CA GLU A 87 34.83 -6.23 0.57
C GLU A 87 34.69 -5.60 1.94
N GLY A 88 35.83 -5.38 2.61
CA GLY A 88 35.86 -4.77 3.93
C GLY A 88 35.23 -5.63 5.02
N ASP A 89 34.72 -4.95 6.04
CA ASP A 89 34.29 -5.55 7.29
C ASP A 89 32.77 -5.67 7.42
N ASP A 90 32.00 -4.93 6.63
CA ASP A 90 30.54 -4.78 6.71
C ASP A 90 29.92 -4.88 5.32
N HIS A 91 28.66 -5.33 5.23
CA HIS A 91 27.97 -5.48 3.95
C HIS A 91 27.61 -4.13 3.32
N HIS A 92 27.67 -4.07 1.99
CA HIS A 92 26.90 -3.08 1.25
C HIS A 92 25.41 -3.42 1.29
N ILE A 93 24.55 -2.40 1.34
CA ILE A 93 23.12 -2.59 1.59
C ILE A 93 22.43 -3.47 0.54
N ASP A 94 22.90 -3.40 -0.71
CA ASP A 94 22.36 -4.14 -1.85
C ASP A 94 23.13 -5.42 -2.18
N GLU A 95 24.10 -5.83 -1.34
CA GLU A 95 24.99 -6.94 -1.65
C GLU A 95 24.23 -8.25 -1.91
N TRP A 96 23.09 -8.43 -1.25
CA TRP A 96 22.21 -9.59 -1.39
C TRP A 96 21.07 -9.41 -2.40
N TRP A 97 20.99 -8.28 -3.09
CA TRP A 97 19.95 -8.04 -4.11
C TRP A 97 19.97 -9.08 -5.24
N ASP A 98 18.80 -9.56 -5.65
CA ASP A 98 18.65 -10.68 -6.58
C ASP A 98 17.80 -10.31 -7.80
N TRP A 99 18.33 -10.56 -9.00
CA TRP A 99 17.66 -10.30 -10.27
C TRP A 99 16.36 -11.11 -10.44
N ALA A 100 16.25 -12.29 -9.82
CA ALA A 100 15.03 -13.10 -9.88
C ALA A 100 13.87 -12.39 -9.18
N LEU A 101 14.13 -11.79 -8.02
CA LEU A 101 13.16 -10.96 -7.31
C LEU A 101 12.85 -9.68 -8.09
N GLU A 102 13.85 -9.03 -8.66
CA GLU A 102 13.67 -7.83 -9.50
C GLU A 102 12.74 -8.09 -10.69
N ASN A 103 12.99 -9.17 -11.44
CA ASN A 103 12.20 -9.56 -12.59
C ASN A 103 10.76 -9.96 -12.20
N HIS A 104 10.59 -10.62 -11.05
CA HIS A 104 9.27 -10.96 -10.53
C HIS A 104 8.48 -9.70 -10.15
N LEU A 105 9.05 -8.84 -9.30
CA LEU A 105 8.40 -7.62 -8.83
C LEU A 105 8.09 -6.65 -9.99
N SER A 106 8.98 -6.51 -10.96
CA SER A 106 8.74 -5.70 -12.17
C SER A 106 7.50 -6.18 -12.93
N LYS A 107 7.33 -7.50 -13.08
CA LYS A 107 6.13 -8.09 -13.68
C LYS A 107 4.91 -7.91 -12.79
N THR A 108 5.05 -8.05 -11.48
CA THR A 108 3.96 -7.87 -10.52
C THR A 108 3.41 -6.44 -10.56
N PHE A 109 4.27 -5.41 -10.52
CA PHE A 109 3.84 -4.02 -10.66
C PHE A 109 3.32 -3.68 -12.05
N ALA A 110 3.87 -4.30 -13.10
CA ALA A 110 3.31 -4.17 -14.44
C ALA A 110 1.94 -4.83 -14.57
N ALA A 111 1.71 -5.94 -13.84
CA ALA A 111 0.50 -6.77 -13.87
C ALA A 111 -0.60 -6.30 -12.91
N ARG A 112 -0.29 -5.47 -11.92
CA ARG A 112 -1.27 -5.06 -10.91
C ARG A 112 -0.84 -3.79 -10.18
N GLU A 113 -1.80 -2.90 -9.93
CA GLU A 113 -1.60 -1.77 -9.02
C GLU A 113 -1.75 -2.15 -7.54
N TYR A 114 -0.89 -1.51 -6.74
CA TYR A 114 -0.88 -1.56 -5.29
C TYR A 114 -0.97 -0.16 -4.71
N ASP A 115 -1.77 -0.04 -3.65
CA ASP A 115 -1.91 1.19 -2.89
C ASP A 115 -0.72 1.39 -1.94
N VAL A 116 -0.12 0.28 -1.47
CA VAL A 116 1.10 0.25 -0.64
C VAL A 116 2.02 -0.91 -1.03
N CYS A 117 3.33 -0.71 -0.97
CA CYS A 117 4.36 -1.73 -1.03
C CYS A 117 5.13 -1.74 0.30
N ILE A 118 5.06 -2.85 1.03
CA ILE A 118 5.74 -3.06 2.31
C ILE A 118 6.88 -4.03 2.08
N VAL A 119 8.11 -3.59 2.32
CA VAL A 119 9.31 -4.43 2.22
C VAL A 119 9.85 -4.69 3.62
N ASN A 120 10.12 -5.95 3.92
CA ASN A 120 10.67 -6.37 5.21
C ASN A 120 12.18 -6.52 5.11
N TYR A 121 12.89 -5.98 6.10
CA TYR A 121 14.35 -5.88 6.23
C TYR A 121 15.03 -4.88 5.29
N THR A 122 15.97 -4.12 5.84
CA THR A 122 16.71 -3.06 5.12
C THR A 122 17.51 -3.56 3.92
N TRP A 123 18.06 -4.78 3.99
CA TRP A 123 18.82 -5.39 2.88
C TRP A 123 17.96 -5.79 1.67
N LEU A 124 16.63 -5.85 1.81
CA LEU A 124 15.69 -6.02 0.69
C LEU A 124 15.08 -4.70 0.19
N SER A 125 15.40 -3.56 0.82
CA SER A 125 14.79 -2.25 0.54
C SER A 125 14.83 -1.83 -0.93
N LYS A 126 15.78 -2.32 -1.72
CA LYS A 126 15.85 -2.06 -3.17
C LYS A 126 14.58 -2.47 -3.92
N ALA A 127 13.79 -3.40 -3.39
CA ALA A 127 12.46 -3.72 -3.91
C ALA A 127 11.52 -2.50 -3.98
N LEU A 128 11.69 -1.50 -3.11
CA LEU A 128 10.92 -0.25 -3.11
C LEU A 128 11.23 0.65 -4.30
N GLU A 129 12.41 0.53 -4.93
CA GLU A 129 12.76 1.28 -6.14
C GLU A 129 11.94 0.83 -7.36
N LEU A 130 11.46 -0.42 -7.35
CA LEU A 130 10.61 -0.97 -8.41
C LEU A 130 9.14 -0.56 -8.28
N ALA A 131 8.73 -0.13 -7.08
CA ALA A 131 7.37 0.31 -6.84
C ALA A 131 7.12 1.66 -7.56
N PRO A 132 6.05 1.78 -8.36
CA PRO A 132 5.69 3.02 -9.04
C PRO A 132 5.58 4.21 -8.07
N GLU A 133 5.80 5.43 -8.55
CA GLU A 133 5.79 6.65 -7.72
C GLU A 133 4.49 6.83 -6.89
N LYS A 134 3.35 6.42 -7.45
CA LYS A 134 2.03 6.47 -6.81
C LYS A 134 1.78 5.42 -5.72
N THR A 135 2.65 4.42 -5.59
CA THR A 135 2.52 3.37 -4.56
C THR A 135 3.22 3.86 -3.30
N TYR A 136 2.51 3.89 -2.17
CA TYR A 136 3.12 4.27 -0.90
C TYR A 136 4.14 3.21 -0.48
N LYS A 137 5.36 3.63 -0.13
CA LYS A 137 6.50 2.73 0.13
C LYS A 137 6.76 2.65 1.63
N VAL A 138 6.67 1.45 2.19
CA VAL A 138 6.95 1.19 3.60
C VAL A 138 8.13 0.24 3.72
N LEU A 139 9.09 0.58 4.56
CA LEU A 139 10.17 -0.31 4.98
C LEU A 139 9.96 -0.72 6.43
N ASP A 140 9.70 -2.00 6.67
CA ASP A 140 9.68 -2.60 8.01
C ASP A 140 11.08 -3.13 8.33
N THR A 141 11.82 -2.49 9.24
CA THR A 141 13.26 -2.76 9.38
C THR A 141 13.57 -4.04 10.16
N HIS A 142 12.68 -4.48 11.06
CA HIS A 142 12.82 -5.60 12.02
C HIS A 142 13.99 -5.50 13.00
N ASP A 143 15.13 -4.98 12.56
CA ASP A 143 16.35 -4.75 13.30
C ASP A 143 17.06 -3.50 12.76
N LYS A 144 17.84 -2.84 13.61
CA LYS A 144 18.94 -1.96 13.19
C LYS A 144 20.20 -2.79 12.91
N PHE A 145 20.76 -2.67 11.71
CA PHE A 145 21.94 -3.42 11.29
C PHE A 145 23.25 -2.64 11.44
N SER A 146 23.20 -1.31 11.45
CA SER A 146 24.37 -0.48 11.78
C SER A 146 24.78 -0.57 13.24
N GLY A 147 26.10 -0.58 13.51
CA GLY A 147 26.67 -0.67 14.86
C GLY A 147 26.49 -2.03 15.56
N ARG A 148 25.76 -2.97 14.93
CA ARG A 148 25.42 -4.28 15.50
C ARG A 148 26.67 -5.14 15.71
N ARG A 149 27.62 -5.09 14.78
CA ARG A 149 28.88 -5.84 14.86
C ARG A 149 29.71 -5.42 16.08
N GLU A 150 29.86 -4.12 16.28
CA GLU A 150 30.60 -3.52 17.40
C GLU A 150 29.92 -3.82 18.74
N LEU A 151 28.59 -3.73 18.79
CA LEU A 151 27.80 -4.08 19.97
C LEU A 151 28.01 -5.54 20.37
N LEU A 152 27.88 -6.48 19.42
CA LEU A 152 28.08 -7.91 19.69
C LEU A 152 29.52 -8.20 20.14
N ALA A 153 30.51 -7.61 19.46
CA ALA A 153 31.92 -7.76 19.83
C ALA A 153 32.19 -7.26 21.26
N SER A 154 31.59 -6.15 21.69
CA SER A 154 31.73 -5.62 23.06
C SER A 154 31.22 -6.57 24.15
N GLN A 155 30.30 -7.48 23.79
CA GLN A 155 29.74 -8.49 24.69
C GLN A 155 30.42 -9.85 24.55
N GLY A 156 31.50 -9.94 23.76
CA GLY A 156 32.19 -11.21 23.47
C GLY A 156 31.38 -12.16 22.57
N ILE A 157 30.43 -11.63 21.80
CA ILE A 157 29.56 -12.39 20.89
C ILE A 157 30.09 -12.23 19.46
N GLY A 158 30.15 -13.34 18.70
CA GLY A 158 30.54 -13.31 17.28
C GLY A 158 29.55 -12.55 16.40
N LYS A 159 30.01 -12.07 15.25
CA LYS A 159 29.18 -11.35 14.27
C LYS A 159 28.07 -12.26 13.69
N GLU A 160 26.91 -11.65 13.43
CA GLU A 160 25.74 -12.30 12.83
C GLU A 160 25.76 -12.23 11.29
N PHE A 161 24.72 -12.79 10.66
CA PHE A 161 24.65 -13.00 9.21
C PHE A 161 24.66 -11.70 8.39
N PHE A 162 24.01 -10.63 8.85
CA PHE A 162 24.00 -9.33 8.17
C PHE A 162 24.32 -8.22 9.16
N HIS A 163 25.18 -7.30 8.73
CA HIS A 163 25.57 -6.08 9.43
C HIS A 163 26.11 -5.11 8.38
N THR A 164 25.87 -3.82 8.56
CA THR A 164 26.19 -2.79 7.58
C THR A 164 26.63 -1.50 8.28
N THR A 165 27.04 -0.48 7.52
CA THR A 165 27.40 0.83 8.07
C THR A 165 26.17 1.75 8.10
N GLU A 166 26.21 2.82 8.91
CA GLU A 166 25.14 3.82 8.96
C GLU A 166 24.86 4.42 7.58
N ASP A 167 25.90 4.79 6.83
CA ASP A 167 25.77 5.34 5.47
C ASP A 167 25.03 4.39 4.51
N GLN A 168 25.27 3.08 4.64
CA GLN A 168 24.60 2.07 3.83
C GLN A 168 23.16 1.84 4.28
N GLU A 169 22.90 1.85 5.59
CA GLU A 169 21.55 1.69 6.12
C GLU A 169 20.66 2.88 5.74
N VAL A 170 21.18 4.12 5.77
CA VAL A 170 20.45 5.32 5.31
C VAL A 170 19.99 5.21 3.86
N ILE A 171 20.78 4.59 2.97
CA ILE A 171 20.35 4.32 1.59
C ILE A 171 19.09 3.46 1.56
N ALA A 172 18.99 2.43 2.41
CA ALA A 172 17.78 1.61 2.52
C ALA A 172 16.59 2.41 3.03
N LEU A 173 16.79 3.20 4.10
CA LEU A 173 15.75 4.00 4.73
C LEU A 173 15.16 5.03 3.74
N ASP A 174 16.02 5.73 2.99
CA ASP A 174 15.65 6.79 2.04
C ASP A 174 14.88 6.29 0.81
N ARG A 175 14.75 4.97 0.61
CA ARG A 175 13.90 4.38 -0.44
C ARG A 175 12.42 4.36 -0.09
N ALA A 176 12.07 4.56 1.18
CA ALA A 176 10.72 4.49 1.68
C ALA A 176 10.09 5.87 1.87
N ASP A 177 8.76 5.92 1.81
CA ASP A 177 7.98 7.05 2.31
C ASP A 177 7.88 6.99 3.84
N LEU A 178 7.75 5.78 4.37
CA LEU A 178 7.64 5.46 5.79
C LEU A 178 8.58 4.31 6.17
N VAL A 179 9.38 4.53 7.20
CA VAL A 179 10.16 3.50 7.87
C VAL A 179 9.45 3.15 9.18
N TRP A 180 9.16 1.87 9.36
CA TRP A 180 8.76 1.30 10.64
C TRP A 180 9.98 0.77 11.37
N ALA A 181 10.39 1.51 12.40
CA ALA A 181 11.30 1.02 13.42
C ALA A 181 10.57 0.04 14.35
N ILE A 182 11.28 -0.93 14.93
CA ILE A 182 10.64 -1.93 15.79
C ILE A 182 10.35 -1.39 17.20
N LYS A 183 11.07 -0.34 17.63
CA LYS A 183 10.98 0.30 18.94
C LYS A 183 11.42 1.78 18.88
N GLU A 184 11.06 2.54 19.90
CA GLU A 184 11.25 4.00 19.96
C GLU A 184 12.73 4.42 19.91
N GLU A 185 13.63 3.61 20.46
CA GLU A 185 15.07 3.87 20.41
C GLU A 185 15.64 3.73 18.99
N GLU A 186 15.15 2.76 18.21
CA GLU A 186 15.55 2.59 16.81
C GLU A 186 14.99 3.72 15.94
N GLU A 187 13.77 4.19 16.22
CA GLU A 187 13.21 5.36 15.57
C GLU A 187 14.10 6.59 15.78
N ALA A 188 14.55 6.82 17.02
CA ALA A 188 15.45 7.92 17.35
C ALA A 188 16.81 7.78 16.64
N ASP A 189 17.37 6.56 16.63
CA ASP A 189 18.63 6.26 15.94
C ASP A 189 18.55 6.55 14.43
N PHE A 190 17.51 6.06 13.75
CA PHE A 190 17.34 6.29 12.32
C PHE A 190 17.16 7.78 11.99
N LYS A 191 16.43 8.52 12.82
CA LYS A 191 16.33 9.99 12.69
C LYS A 191 17.69 10.67 12.87
N ASN A 192 18.50 10.22 13.82
CA ASN A 192 19.83 10.77 14.07
C ASN A 192 20.84 10.47 12.95
N MET A 193 20.68 9.36 12.23
CA MET A 193 21.47 9.06 11.03
C MET A 193 21.17 10.01 9.85
N GLY A 194 20.06 10.76 9.90
CA GLY A 194 19.71 11.75 8.90
C GLY A 194 18.92 11.22 7.70
N THR A 195 18.15 10.13 7.88
CA THR A 195 17.21 9.69 6.82
C THR A 195 16.18 10.76 6.50
N LYS A 196 15.78 10.82 5.23
CA LYS A 196 14.73 11.72 4.71
C LYS A 196 13.34 11.12 4.81
N ALA A 197 13.24 9.81 5.03
CA ALA A 197 11.96 9.13 5.16
C ALA A 197 11.25 9.54 6.47
N LYS A 198 9.92 9.48 6.49
CA LYS A 198 9.17 9.52 7.76
C LYS A 198 9.55 8.26 8.55
N VAL A 199 9.91 8.41 9.82
CA VAL A 199 10.20 7.27 10.71
C VAL A 199 9.21 7.26 11.85
N SER A 200 8.62 6.09 12.10
CA SER A 200 7.66 5.82 13.17
C SER A 200 7.92 4.44 13.77
N THR A 201 7.39 4.21 14.96
CA THR A 201 7.53 2.94 15.67
C THR A 201 6.31 2.06 15.44
N LEU A 202 6.52 0.88 14.82
CA LEU A 202 5.51 -0.18 14.77
C LEU A 202 5.96 -1.34 15.65
N LEU A 203 5.38 -1.43 16.85
CA LEU A 203 5.65 -2.51 17.81
C LEU A 203 5.06 -3.85 17.32
N HIS A 204 5.36 -4.93 18.05
CA HIS A 204 4.72 -6.23 17.85
C HIS A 204 4.24 -6.80 19.18
N ILE A 205 3.01 -7.32 19.16
CA ILE A 205 2.41 -8.07 20.26
C ILE A 205 1.47 -9.13 19.69
N ASP A 206 1.44 -10.30 20.33
CA ASP A 206 0.56 -11.41 19.97
C ASP A 206 -0.88 -11.12 20.46
N ASP A 207 -1.86 -11.88 19.94
CA ASP A 207 -3.26 -11.76 20.36
C ASP A 207 -3.41 -12.12 21.84
N ARG A 208 -4.27 -11.40 22.55
CA ARG A 208 -4.48 -11.60 23.98
C ARG A 208 -5.15 -12.95 24.27
N ARG A 209 -4.58 -13.68 25.21
CA ARG A 209 -5.12 -14.91 25.81
C ARG A 209 -4.92 -14.86 27.32
N GLU A 210 -5.97 -15.13 28.10
CA GLU A 210 -5.80 -15.28 29.55
C GLU A 210 -5.24 -16.68 29.86
N ALA A 211 -4.01 -16.74 30.36
CA ALA A 211 -3.40 -18.00 30.77
C ALA A 211 -4.00 -18.51 32.08
N SER A 212 -4.07 -19.83 32.26
CA SER A 212 -4.46 -20.39 33.56
C SER A 212 -3.40 -20.12 34.62
N THR A 213 -3.84 -20.02 35.88
CA THR A 213 -2.95 -19.89 37.04
C THR A 213 -2.89 -21.22 37.80
N PRO A 214 -1.71 -21.84 37.93
CA PRO A 214 -1.57 -23.08 38.71
C PRO A 214 -1.75 -22.83 40.22
N SER A 215 -1.87 -23.92 40.99
CA SER A 215 -1.93 -23.85 42.45
C SER A 215 -0.58 -23.45 43.04
N THR A 216 -0.60 -22.61 44.08
CA THR A 216 0.59 -22.18 44.83
C THR A 216 0.99 -23.16 45.95
N GLU A 217 0.28 -24.28 46.12
CA GLU A 217 0.55 -25.27 47.18
C GLU A 217 1.97 -25.86 47.15
N GLU A 218 2.56 -26.01 45.96
CA GLU A 218 3.93 -26.51 45.75
C GLU A 218 4.99 -25.40 45.66
N GLY A 219 4.64 -24.16 46.05
CA GLY A 219 5.47 -22.98 45.91
C GLY A 219 5.28 -22.24 44.59
N VAL A 220 5.94 -21.09 44.45
CA VAL A 220 5.77 -20.24 43.26
C VAL A 220 6.71 -20.68 42.15
N LYS A 221 6.10 -20.96 41.00
CA LYS A 221 6.81 -21.39 39.79
C LYS A 221 6.96 -20.24 38.80
N PHE A 222 8.19 -19.86 38.54
CA PHE A 222 8.59 -18.90 37.52
C PHE A 222 9.01 -19.60 36.22
N GLY A 223 8.90 -18.92 35.09
CA GLY A 223 9.28 -19.46 33.79
C GLY A 223 10.10 -18.52 32.94
N PHE A 224 11.16 -19.04 32.30
CA PHE A 224 11.90 -18.44 31.21
C PHE A 224 11.81 -19.34 29.99
N ILE A 225 11.37 -18.83 28.84
CA ILE A 225 11.40 -19.58 27.57
C ILE A 225 12.32 -18.87 26.59
N GLY A 226 13.16 -19.57 25.82
CA GLY A 226 14.00 -18.93 24.82
C GLY A 226 14.59 -19.82 23.74
N ALA A 227 14.83 -19.21 22.59
CA ALA A 227 15.60 -19.80 21.49
C ALA A 227 17.09 -19.88 21.83
N ASN A 228 17.79 -20.81 21.16
CA ASN A 228 19.21 -21.04 21.36
C ASN A 228 20.03 -19.97 20.62
N ASN A 229 20.23 -18.83 21.27
CA ASN A 229 21.12 -17.78 20.78
C ASN A 229 22.02 -17.25 21.89
N ASN A 230 23.14 -16.63 21.50
CA ASN A 230 24.19 -16.20 22.42
C ASN A 230 23.68 -15.17 23.44
N ILE A 231 22.84 -14.22 23.02
CA ILE A 231 22.31 -13.17 23.89
C ILE A 231 21.43 -13.78 24.99
N ASN A 232 20.47 -14.66 24.65
CA ASN A 232 19.62 -15.33 25.63
C ASN A 232 20.45 -16.15 26.62
N ARG A 233 21.45 -16.89 26.12
CA ARG A 233 22.33 -17.74 26.94
C ARG A 233 23.14 -16.94 27.95
N VAL A 234 23.81 -15.87 27.50
CA VAL A 234 24.63 -15.03 28.38
C VAL A 234 23.76 -14.40 29.48
N ASN A 235 22.61 -13.85 29.11
CA ASN A 235 21.71 -13.20 30.06
C ASN A 235 21.16 -14.17 31.13
N ILE A 236 20.63 -15.34 30.72
CA ILE A 236 20.06 -16.28 31.68
C ILE A 236 21.13 -16.90 32.58
N LEU A 237 22.33 -17.18 32.07
CA LEU A 237 23.44 -17.72 32.88
C LEU A 237 23.92 -16.70 33.93
N ARG A 238 24.08 -15.43 33.55
CA ARG A 238 24.41 -14.35 34.50
C ARG A 238 23.31 -14.19 35.55
N PHE A 239 22.04 -14.27 35.15
CA PHE A 239 20.93 -14.21 36.09
C PHE A 239 20.96 -15.39 37.08
N ILE A 240 21.17 -16.61 36.62
CA ILE A 240 21.31 -17.80 37.49
C ILE A 240 22.44 -17.59 38.51
N GLU A 241 23.59 -17.10 38.07
CA GLU A 241 24.75 -16.83 38.93
C GLU A 241 24.43 -15.82 40.03
N ARG A 242 23.70 -14.74 39.71
CA ARG A 242 23.35 -13.68 40.68
C ARG A 242 22.16 -14.01 41.57
N ALA A 243 21.14 -14.67 41.03
CA ALA A 243 19.91 -14.98 41.75
C ALA A 243 20.09 -16.15 42.74
N THR A 244 20.92 -17.15 42.40
CA THR A 244 21.09 -18.34 43.24
C THR A 244 21.54 -18.04 44.68
N PRO A 245 22.57 -17.20 44.94
CA PRO A 245 22.96 -16.84 46.30
C PRO A 245 21.85 -16.12 47.08
N ILE A 246 21.03 -15.31 46.42
CA ILE A 246 19.92 -14.58 47.02
C ILE A 246 18.81 -15.56 47.43
N PHE A 247 18.39 -16.44 46.52
CA PHE A 247 17.39 -17.48 46.82
C PHE A 247 17.84 -18.39 47.96
N LYS A 248 19.13 -18.77 48.00
CA LYS A 248 19.71 -19.55 49.12
C LYS A 248 19.67 -18.79 50.44
N LYS A 249 20.09 -17.52 50.44
CA LYS A 249 20.16 -16.68 51.65
C LYS A 249 18.80 -16.51 52.32
N TYR A 250 17.74 -16.39 51.53
CA TYR A 250 16.39 -16.16 52.01
C TYR A 250 15.48 -17.39 51.97
N CYS A 251 16.02 -18.58 51.70
CA CYS A 251 15.28 -19.84 51.63
C CYS A 251 14.02 -19.78 50.74
N ALA A 252 14.11 -19.11 49.58
CA ALA A 252 12.95 -18.78 48.76
C ALA A 252 12.16 -20.04 48.31
N PRO A 253 10.85 -20.15 48.61
CA PRO A 253 10.01 -21.29 48.19
C PRO A 253 9.57 -21.16 46.73
N LEU A 254 10.54 -21.21 45.81
CA LEU A 254 10.30 -21.02 44.38
C LEU A 254 11.05 -22.03 43.50
N THR A 255 10.57 -22.17 42.26
CA THR A 255 11.26 -22.89 41.19
C THR A 255 11.21 -22.07 39.91
N VAL A 256 12.28 -22.08 39.12
CA VAL A 256 12.39 -21.43 37.82
C VAL A 256 12.54 -22.50 36.73
N GLU A 257 11.56 -22.56 35.82
CA GLU A 257 11.55 -23.45 34.66
C GLU A 257 12.17 -22.74 33.44
N ILE A 258 13.20 -23.36 32.86
CA ILE A 258 13.86 -22.88 31.64
C ILE A 258 13.42 -23.77 30.48
N ALA A 259 12.75 -23.18 29.49
CA ALA A 259 12.15 -23.86 28.34
C ALA A 259 12.71 -23.39 26.99
N GLY A 260 12.50 -24.20 25.96
CA GLY A 260 12.85 -23.90 24.58
C GLY A 260 14.18 -24.51 24.14
N SER A 261 14.58 -24.24 22.91
CA SER A 261 15.80 -24.84 22.32
C SER A 261 17.08 -24.42 23.05
N ILE A 262 17.05 -23.36 23.87
CA ILE A 262 18.18 -22.91 24.69
C ILE A 262 18.64 -24.00 25.69
N CYS A 263 17.75 -24.91 26.09
CA CYS A 263 18.07 -26.01 26.98
C CYS A 263 19.12 -26.98 26.41
N ASN A 264 19.37 -26.97 25.10
CA ASN A 264 20.40 -27.80 24.47
C ASN A 264 21.83 -27.37 24.83
N GLU A 265 22.00 -26.12 25.30
CA GLU A 265 23.31 -25.49 25.54
C GLU A 265 23.45 -24.95 26.98
N ILE A 266 22.46 -25.22 27.83
CA ILE A 266 22.43 -24.80 29.23
C ILE A 266 22.28 -26.04 30.11
N GLU A 267 23.27 -26.23 30.98
CA GLU A 267 23.19 -27.20 32.07
C GLU A 267 23.04 -26.46 33.40
N VAL A 268 21.99 -26.80 34.16
CA VAL A 268 21.71 -26.27 35.52
C VAL A 268 21.88 -27.35 36.59
N GLN A 269 22.71 -28.37 36.32
CA GLN A 269 22.91 -29.49 37.24
C GLN A 269 23.28 -29.01 38.65
N ASP A 270 22.67 -29.63 39.67
CA ASP A 270 22.81 -29.34 41.10
C ASP A 270 22.28 -27.98 41.61
N ASN A 271 21.53 -27.22 40.81
CA ASN A 271 20.84 -26.01 41.29
C ASN A 271 19.45 -26.34 41.88
N PRO A 272 19.15 -26.02 43.17
CA PRO A 272 17.85 -26.34 43.77
C PRO A 272 16.70 -25.42 43.32
N PHE A 273 16.97 -24.32 42.62
CA PHE A 273 15.95 -23.34 42.20
C PHE A 273 15.68 -23.35 40.70
N PHE A 274 16.61 -23.80 39.87
CA PHE A 274 16.49 -23.75 38.41
C PHE A 274 16.42 -25.15 37.82
N LYS A 275 15.48 -25.37 36.89
CA LYS A 275 15.35 -26.64 36.15
C LYS A 275 15.11 -26.39 34.67
N THR A 276 15.74 -27.20 33.83
CA THR A 276 15.48 -27.21 32.38
C THR A 276 14.30 -28.14 32.08
N VAL A 277 13.35 -27.68 31.26
CA VAL A 277 12.21 -28.49 30.80
C VAL A 277 12.36 -28.99 29.36
N GLY A 278 13.30 -28.41 28.61
CA GLY A 278 13.55 -28.77 27.20
C GLY A 278 12.68 -27.99 26.22
N TYR A 279 12.61 -28.50 24.98
CA TYR A 279 11.74 -27.94 23.95
C TYR A 279 10.26 -28.14 24.32
N VAL A 280 9.43 -27.12 24.07
CA VAL A 280 7.99 -27.15 24.33
C VAL A 280 7.22 -27.09 23.02
N ASP A 281 6.26 -27.99 22.84
CA ASP A 281 5.43 -28.04 21.63
C ASP A 281 4.33 -26.97 21.63
N SER A 282 3.97 -26.45 22.81
CA SER A 282 2.96 -25.42 23.00
C SER A 282 3.45 -24.33 23.94
N ILE A 283 3.55 -23.11 23.41
CA ILE A 283 3.83 -21.89 24.18
C ILE A 283 2.72 -21.65 25.20
N ASP A 284 1.47 -21.82 24.79
CA ASP A 284 0.30 -21.65 25.66
C ASP A 284 0.36 -22.56 26.89
N GLN A 285 0.69 -23.84 26.71
CA GLN A 285 0.83 -24.80 27.82
C GLN A 285 1.97 -24.42 28.76
N PHE A 286 3.08 -23.88 28.23
CA PHE A 286 4.18 -23.39 29.07
C PHE A 286 3.72 -22.23 29.94
N TYR A 287 3.06 -21.21 29.37
CA TYR A 287 2.55 -20.09 30.14
C TYR A 287 1.44 -20.51 31.12
N ASP A 288 0.55 -21.43 30.74
CA ASP A 288 -0.47 -22.01 31.64
C ASP A 288 0.15 -22.73 32.85
N GLY A 289 1.34 -23.31 32.67
CA GLY A 289 2.04 -24.10 33.68
C GLY A 289 2.84 -23.31 34.70
N ILE A 290 3.00 -21.99 34.54
CA ILE A 290 3.79 -21.10 35.41
C ILE A 290 2.91 -20.02 36.08
N HIS A 291 3.36 -19.56 37.24
CA HIS A 291 2.72 -18.45 37.97
C HIS A 291 3.19 -17.08 37.45
N ALA A 292 4.47 -16.95 37.09
CA ALA A 292 5.03 -15.71 36.59
C ALA A 292 6.15 -15.96 35.56
N ALA A 293 6.25 -15.09 34.55
CA ALA A 293 7.34 -15.10 33.60
C ALA A 293 8.52 -14.26 34.11
N ILE A 294 9.75 -14.71 33.82
CA ILE A 294 10.97 -13.93 34.04
C ILE A 294 11.61 -13.58 32.70
N ILE A 295 12.01 -12.32 32.52
CA ILE A 295 12.74 -11.85 31.34
C ILE A 295 14.02 -11.11 31.79
N PRO A 296 15.05 -11.86 32.23
CA PRO A 296 16.27 -11.27 32.79
C PRO A 296 17.25 -10.85 31.68
N MET A 297 16.84 -9.92 30.81
CA MET A 297 17.69 -9.43 29.72
C MET A 297 18.33 -8.11 30.12
N GLU A 298 19.58 -8.15 30.61
CA GLU A 298 20.38 -6.96 30.97
C GLU A 298 20.86 -6.20 29.73
N PHE A 299 21.08 -6.91 28.63
CA PHE A 299 21.41 -6.34 27.32
C PHE A 299 20.84 -7.21 26.19
N SER A 300 20.59 -6.62 25.03
CA SER A 300 20.04 -7.34 23.86
C SER A 300 19.85 -6.46 22.62
N THR A 301 19.55 -7.08 21.48
CA THR A 301 19.17 -6.41 20.21
C THR A 301 17.68 -6.62 19.89
N GLY A 302 17.06 -5.67 19.20
CA GLY A 302 15.66 -5.73 18.75
C GLY A 302 14.60 -5.71 19.85
N LEU A 303 13.35 -6.08 19.51
CA LEU A 303 12.22 -6.19 20.44
C LEU A 303 12.14 -7.57 21.10
N LYS A 304 11.67 -7.65 22.36
CA LYS A 304 11.60 -8.90 23.11
C LYS A 304 10.29 -9.62 22.93
N ILE A 305 10.29 -10.57 22.00
CA ILE A 305 9.14 -11.47 21.77
C ILE A 305 8.69 -12.16 23.06
N LYS A 306 9.60 -12.50 23.98
CA LYS A 306 9.26 -13.10 25.30
C LYS A 306 8.43 -12.18 26.20
N VAL A 307 8.67 -10.86 26.10
CA VAL A 307 7.86 -9.84 26.78
C VAL A 307 6.49 -9.79 26.12
N ALA A 308 6.44 -9.66 24.79
CA ALA A 308 5.17 -9.70 24.05
C ALA A 308 4.35 -10.97 24.39
N GLU A 309 4.96 -12.15 24.41
CA GLU A 309 4.31 -13.42 24.74
C GLU A 309 3.79 -13.43 26.17
N ALA A 310 4.58 -13.00 27.16
CA ALA A 310 4.16 -12.94 28.56
C ALA A 310 2.99 -11.96 28.78
N LEU A 311 3.07 -10.77 28.16
CA LEU A 311 2.01 -9.77 28.21
C LEU A 311 0.73 -10.27 27.52
N SER A 312 0.86 -10.95 26.37
CA SER A 312 -0.27 -11.52 25.62
C SER A 312 -0.98 -12.62 26.41
N HIS A 313 -0.24 -13.35 27.24
CA HIS A 313 -0.76 -14.35 28.17
C HIS A 313 -1.33 -13.78 29.47
N THR A 314 -1.34 -12.44 29.62
CA THR A 314 -1.65 -11.72 30.87
C THR A 314 -0.90 -12.28 32.08
N LYS A 315 0.30 -12.82 31.86
CA LYS A 315 1.06 -13.51 32.90
C LYS A 315 1.78 -12.47 33.76
N PRO A 316 1.79 -12.59 35.09
CA PRO A 316 2.66 -11.79 35.96
C PRO A 316 4.10 -11.84 35.45
N MET A 317 4.76 -10.70 35.41
CA MET A 317 6.04 -10.58 34.75
C MET A 317 7.07 -9.86 35.62
N PHE A 318 8.26 -10.47 35.70
CA PHE A 318 9.43 -9.87 36.31
C PHE A 318 10.45 -9.70 35.19
N SER A 319 10.80 -8.45 34.88
CA SER A 319 11.65 -8.15 33.75
C SER A 319 12.73 -7.17 34.14
N HIS A 320 13.91 -7.38 33.57
CA HIS A 320 14.93 -6.33 33.58
C HIS A 320 14.46 -5.16 32.70
N LYS A 321 14.75 -3.92 33.10
CA LYS A 321 14.33 -2.70 32.39
C LYS A 321 14.66 -2.71 30.89
N HIS A 322 15.84 -3.23 30.53
CA HIS A 322 16.29 -3.32 29.14
C HIS A 322 15.39 -4.25 28.32
N ALA A 323 14.77 -5.27 28.92
CA ALA A 323 13.86 -6.14 28.18
C ALA A 323 12.52 -5.47 27.83
N MET A 324 12.13 -4.43 28.58
CA MET A 324 10.91 -3.66 28.35
C MET A 324 11.06 -2.57 27.29
N GLU A 325 12.24 -2.36 26.72
CA GLU A 325 12.42 -1.43 25.58
C GLU A 325 11.38 -1.71 24.48
N GLY A 326 10.59 -0.69 24.14
CA GLY A 326 9.45 -0.79 23.21
C GLY A 326 8.10 -1.16 23.84
N PHE A 327 8.01 -1.48 25.13
CA PHE A 327 6.75 -1.78 25.83
C PHE A 327 6.47 -0.78 26.95
N THR A 328 5.19 -0.54 27.26
CA THR A 328 4.82 0.37 28.35
C THR A 328 4.73 -0.37 29.67
N ALA A 329 5.64 -0.10 30.60
CA ALA A 329 5.56 -0.63 31.95
C ALA A 329 4.31 -0.12 32.68
N CYS A 330 3.65 -1.03 33.39
CA CYS A 330 2.44 -0.75 34.16
C CYS A 330 2.57 -1.19 35.62
N HIS A 331 3.77 -1.64 36.01
CA HIS A 331 4.17 -2.07 37.34
C HIS A 331 5.69 -2.01 37.47
N ASP A 332 6.21 -1.72 38.66
CA ASP A 332 7.65 -1.55 38.91
C ASP A 332 8.46 -2.81 38.54
N PHE A 333 7.88 -4.00 38.72
CA PHE A 333 8.55 -5.27 38.38
C PHE A 333 8.67 -5.53 36.88
N HIS A 334 8.05 -4.72 36.02
CA HIS A 334 8.35 -4.76 34.60
C HIS A 334 9.74 -4.15 34.32
N GLU A 335 10.24 -3.23 35.15
CA GLU A 335 11.46 -2.46 34.87
C GLU A 335 12.51 -2.54 35.99
N LEU A 336 12.77 -3.75 36.49
CA LEU A 336 13.79 -3.97 37.50
C LEU A 336 15.18 -3.63 36.96
N THR A 337 16.01 -2.95 37.75
CA THR A 337 17.23 -2.32 37.22
C THR A 337 18.48 -3.18 37.34
N SER A 338 18.38 -4.31 38.06
CA SER A 338 19.45 -5.30 38.23
C SER A 338 18.90 -6.71 38.43
N PHE A 339 19.75 -7.72 38.21
CA PHE A 339 19.42 -9.11 38.53
C PHE A 339 19.19 -9.34 40.02
N GLU A 340 19.90 -8.62 40.88
CA GLU A 340 19.73 -8.69 42.33
C GLU A 340 18.36 -8.16 42.77
N GLU A 341 17.92 -7.00 42.26
CA GLU A 341 16.57 -6.48 42.51
C GLU A 341 15.50 -7.44 42.01
N MET A 342 15.69 -8.01 40.82
CA MET A 342 14.78 -8.99 40.26
C MET A 342 14.66 -10.26 41.11
N ALA A 343 15.79 -10.79 41.60
CA ALA A 343 15.80 -11.94 42.48
C ALA A 343 15.16 -11.65 43.85
N LEU A 344 15.35 -10.43 44.40
CA LEU A 344 14.70 -10.01 45.64
C LEU A 344 13.18 -9.91 45.46
N ALA A 345 12.70 -9.27 44.39
CA ALA A 345 11.28 -9.17 44.08
C ALA A 345 10.63 -10.56 43.90
N MET A 346 11.31 -11.47 43.20
CA MET A 346 10.87 -12.86 43.07
C MET A 346 10.80 -13.59 44.43
N THR A 347 11.78 -13.34 45.30
CA THR A 347 11.83 -13.92 46.65
C THR A 347 10.63 -13.44 47.46
N ASP A 348 10.36 -12.14 47.47
CA ASP A 348 9.23 -11.57 48.23
C ASP A 348 7.89 -12.13 47.74
N CYS A 349 7.68 -12.17 46.42
CA CYS A 349 6.45 -12.74 45.84
C CYS A 349 6.31 -14.25 46.05
N SER A 350 7.42 -14.97 46.24
CA SER A 350 7.36 -16.41 46.57
C SER A 350 6.78 -16.69 47.95
N TYR A 351 6.89 -15.73 48.89
CA TYR A 351 6.29 -15.81 50.21
C TYR A 351 4.88 -15.20 50.28
N ALA A 352 4.64 -14.14 49.52
CA ALA A 352 3.35 -13.44 49.46
C ALA A 352 2.88 -13.32 48.00
N SER A 353 2.06 -14.27 47.56
CA SER A 353 1.64 -14.38 46.15
C SER A 353 0.53 -13.41 45.73
N ASP A 354 -0.02 -12.60 46.65
CA ASP A 354 -1.05 -11.61 46.34
C ASP A 354 -0.61 -10.60 45.27
N GLU A 355 0.69 -10.27 45.23
CA GLU A 355 1.28 -9.35 44.25
C GLU A 355 1.14 -9.87 42.81
N LEU A 356 1.07 -11.19 42.63
CA LEU A 356 0.90 -11.81 41.30
C LEU A 356 -0.43 -11.41 40.68
N ILE A 357 -1.47 -11.14 41.47
CA ILE A 357 -2.77 -10.70 40.95
C ILE A 357 -2.63 -9.30 40.33
N TYR A 358 -2.00 -8.36 41.04
CA TYR A 358 -1.79 -7.00 40.55
C TYR A 358 -0.84 -6.97 39.33
N LEU A 359 0.17 -7.84 39.32
CA LEU A 359 1.06 -8.01 38.17
C LEU A 359 0.35 -8.55 36.93
N SER A 360 -0.60 -9.48 37.09
CA SER A 360 -1.40 -9.98 35.97
C SER A 360 -2.24 -8.87 35.35
N ASP A 361 -2.89 -8.04 36.17
CA ASP A 361 -3.63 -6.87 35.74
C ASP A 361 -2.73 -5.84 35.05
N ALA A 362 -1.51 -5.63 35.57
CA ALA A 362 -0.52 -4.75 34.96
C ALA A 362 -0.04 -5.27 33.60
N SER A 363 0.20 -6.58 33.46
CA SER A 363 0.52 -7.21 32.18
C SER A 363 -0.60 -7.03 31.16
N ALA A 364 -1.86 -7.21 31.57
CA ALA A 364 -3.02 -6.99 30.70
C ALA A 364 -3.16 -5.52 30.25
N LYS A 365 -2.89 -4.56 31.15
CA LYS A 365 -2.87 -3.12 30.81
C LYS A 365 -1.75 -2.79 29.84
N SER A 366 -0.54 -3.29 30.09
CA SER A 366 0.63 -3.10 29.22
C SER A 366 0.37 -3.66 27.82
N HIS A 367 -0.19 -4.89 27.73
CA HIS A 367 -0.63 -5.48 26.47
C HIS A 367 -1.57 -4.57 25.70
N LYS A 368 -2.65 -4.11 26.36
CA LYS A 368 -3.66 -3.24 25.73
C LYS A 368 -3.07 -1.93 25.22
N VAL A 369 -2.16 -1.30 25.97
CA VAL A 369 -1.51 -0.05 25.54
C VAL A 369 -0.63 -0.30 24.31
N THR A 370 0.14 -1.38 24.30
CA THR A 370 0.97 -1.75 23.14
C THR A 370 0.12 -2.09 21.91
N GLU A 371 -0.96 -2.84 22.08
CA GLU A 371 -1.90 -3.15 21.00
C GLU A 371 -2.53 -1.89 20.41
N GLN A 372 -2.93 -0.93 21.26
CA GLN A 372 -3.49 0.35 20.81
C GLN A 372 -2.47 1.14 19.97
N LYS A 373 -1.20 1.25 20.41
CA LYS A 373 -0.14 1.92 19.65
C LYS A 373 0.02 1.32 18.24
N ILE A 374 -0.07 -0.02 18.12
CA ILE A 374 0.01 -0.72 16.83
C ILE A 374 -1.18 -0.35 15.93
N TRP A 375 -2.40 -0.35 16.47
CA TRP A 375 -3.59 0.02 15.71
C TRP A 375 -3.60 1.48 15.28
N ASP A 376 -3.10 2.38 16.12
CA ASP A 376 -2.98 3.80 15.81
C ASP A 376 -2.03 4.00 14.62
N GLU A 377 -0.85 3.36 14.64
CA GLU A 377 0.14 3.45 13.55
C GLU A 377 -0.40 2.86 12.23
N LEU A 378 -1.03 1.68 12.27
CA LEU A 378 -1.61 1.08 11.06
C LEU A 378 -2.79 1.90 10.50
N SER A 379 -3.55 2.56 11.38
CA SER A 379 -4.62 3.47 10.97
C SER A 379 -4.05 4.74 10.34
N GLU A 380 -2.95 5.28 10.89
CA GLU A 380 -2.25 6.42 10.32
C GLU A 380 -1.67 6.11 8.94
N LEU A 381 -1.06 4.92 8.75
CA LEU A 381 -0.62 4.45 7.43
C LEU A 381 -1.78 4.47 6.42
N LYS A 382 -2.95 3.93 6.81
CA LYS A 382 -4.14 3.93 5.95
C LYS A 382 -4.55 5.35 5.58
N GLU A 383 -4.60 6.27 6.53
CA GLU A 383 -4.93 7.66 6.26
C GLU A 383 -3.90 8.33 5.33
N ASP A 384 -2.61 8.07 5.51
CA ASP A 384 -1.56 8.62 4.64
C ASP A 384 -1.65 8.10 3.20
N ILE A 385 -2.02 6.83 3.00
CA ILE A 385 -2.33 6.27 1.68
C ILE A 385 -3.55 6.96 1.05
N LEU A 386 -4.62 7.17 1.83
CA LEU A 386 -5.84 7.82 1.35
C LEU A 386 -5.62 9.29 1.02
N LYS A 387 -4.78 10.01 1.79
CA LYS A 387 -4.38 11.39 1.51
C LYS A 387 -3.66 11.56 0.17
N ARG A 388 -2.96 10.54 -0.33
CA ARG A 388 -2.39 10.58 -1.68
C ARG A 388 -3.48 10.46 -2.74
N LYS A 389 -4.46 9.56 -2.57
CA LYS A 389 -5.46 9.21 -3.60
C LYS A 389 -6.64 10.18 -3.67
N GLN A 390 -6.37 11.43 -4.04
CA GLN A 390 -7.37 12.51 -4.03
C GLN A 390 -8.16 12.65 -5.34
N VAL A 391 -7.69 12.04 -6.43
CA VAL A 391 -8.32 12.18 -7.75
C VAL A 391 -8.83 10.83 -8.23
N PHE A 392 -10.14 10.74 -8.42
CA PHE A 392 -10.78 9.57 -9.01
C PHE A 392 -11.12 9.86 -10.46
N VAL A 393 -10.93 8.88 -11.34
CA VAL A 393 -11.21 9.01 -12.76
C VAL A 393 -12.12 7.88 -13.21
N LEU A 394 -13.33 8.20 -13.67
CA LEU A 394 -14.25 7.24 -14.27
C LEU A 394 -13.97 7.13 -15.75
N LEU A 395 -13.72 5.91 -16.21
CA LEU A 395 -13.47 5.58 -17.60
C LEU A 395 -14.70 4.94 -18.25
N PRO A 396 -14.88 5.09 -19.57
CA PRO A 396 -15.93 4.39 -20.30
C PRO A 396 -15.67 2.87 -20.27
N SER A 397 -16.75 2.08 -20.32
CA SER A 397 -16.68 0.61 -20.31
C SER A 397 -15.93 0.02 -21.52
N GLU A 398 -15.84 0.81 -22.59
CA GLU A 398 -15.19 0.53 -23.86
C GLU A 398 -13.68 0.81 -23.82
N TYR A 399 -13.15 1.37 -22.73
CA TYR A 399 -11.71 1.63 -22.66
C TYR A 399 -10.89 0.34 -22.78
N GLY A 400 -9.90 0.37 -23.68
CA GLY A 400 -9.12 -0.79 -24.12
C GLY A 400 -9.59 -1.39 -25.46
N MET A 401 -10.74 -0.96 -26.00
CA MET A 401 -11.19 -1.31 -27.35
C MET A 401 -10.56 -0.39 -28.39
N LYS A 402 -9.46 -0.81 -29.02
CA LYS A 402 -8.81 -0.02 -30.09
C LYS A 402 -9.70 0.24 -31.31
N ASN A 403 -10.81 -0.50 -31.46
CA ASN A 403 -11.80 -0.27 -32.51
C ASN A 403 -12.96 0.65 -32.09
N LYS A 404 -12.90 1.27 -30.89
CA LYS A 404 -13.94 2.18 -30.38
C LYS A 404 -13.38 3.57 -30.15
N LEU A 405 -14.14 4.59 -30.53
CA LEU A 405 -13.77 5.98 -30.32
C LEU A 405 -13.57 6.34 -28.84
N ALA A 406 -14.42 5.79 -27.96
CA ALA A 406 -14.35 6.00 -26.52
C ALA A 406 -12.97 5.63 -25.91
N HIS A 407 -12.27 4.63 -26.46
CA HIS A 407 -10.92 4.28 -26.01
C HIS A 407 -9.92 5.41 -26.23
N TYR A 408 -9.93 6.03 -27.41
CA TYR A 408 -8.98 7.09 -27.76
C TYR A 408 -9.25 8.39 -27.01
N ILE A 409 -10.52 8.74 -26.81
CA ILE A 409 -10.92 9.89 -25.99
C ILE A 409 -10.45 9.71 -24.55
N ALA A 410 -10.69 8.54 -23.96
CA ALA A 410 -10.24 8.23 -22.61
C ALA A 410 -8.70 8.16 -22.55
N GLN A 411 -8.01 7.59 -23.53
CA GLN A 411 -6.54 7.52 -23.57
C GLN A 411 -5.90 8.92 -23.54
N ALA A 412 -6.36 9.83 -24.40
CA ALA A 412 -5.82 11.19 -24.46
C ALA A 412 -5.94 11.89 -23.10
N LYS A 413 -7.08 11.71 -22.43
CA LYS A 413 -7.37 12.31 -21.13
C LYS A 413 -6.65 11.62 -19.98
N ILE A 414 -6.44 10.31 -20.02
CA ILE A 414 -5.63 9.58 -19.03
C ILE A 414 -4.18 10.05 -19.06
N ASP A 415 -3.58 10.19 -20.23
CA ASP A 415 -2.19 10.65 -20.35
C ASP A 415 -2.03 12.03 -19.70
N LEU A 416 -2.95 12.93 -20.01
CA LEU A 416 -3.03 14.26 -19.40
C LEU A 416 -3.29 14.20 -17.89
N CYS A 417 -4.22 13.35 -17.43
CA CYS A 417 -4.47 13.16 -15.99
C CYS A 417 -3.21 12.70 -15.28
N ASN A 418 -2.47 11.72 -15.83
CA ASN A 418 -1.23 11.23 -15.25
C ASN A 418 -0.12 12.29 -15.22
N TRP A 419 -0.09 13.22 -16.17
CA TRP A 419 0.87 14.34 -16.15
C TRP A 419 0.57 15.35 -15.04
N ASN A 420 -0.70 15.55 -14.70
CA ASN A 420 -1.12 16.58 -13.73
C ASN A 420 -1.39 16.02 -12.33
N PHE A 421 -1.77 14.75 -12.24
CA PHE A 421 -2.20 14.08 -11.03
C PHE A 421 -1.44 12.76 -10.90
N LYS A 422 -0.37 12.77 -10.13
CA LYS A 422 0.44 11.57 -9.86
C LYS A 422 -0.33 10.48 -9.11
N ASP A 423 -1.37 10.87 -8.37
CA ASP A 423 -2.13 9.99 -7.48
C ASP A 423 -3.55 9.67 -7.98
N ALA A 424 -3.78 9.77 -9.29
CA ALA A 424 -5.08 9.45 -9.88
C ALA A 424 -5.40 7.94 -9.77
N SER A 425 -6.62 7.62 -9.33
CA SER A 425 -7.16 6.26 -9.29
C SER A 425 -8.24 6.09 -10.36
N TYR A 426 -8.12 5.05 -11.17
CA TYR A 426 -8.98 4.84 -12.33
C TYR A 426 -10.04 3.78 -12.07
N PHE A 427 -11.28 4.06 -12.44
CA PHE A 427 -12.43 3.20 -12.21
C PHE A 427 -13.24 3.00 -13.48
N VAL A 428 -13.79 1.81 -13.65
CA VAL A 428 -14.85 1.52 -14.64
C VAL A 428 -16.05 1.01 -13.87
N VAL A 429 -17.22 1.61 -14.09
CA VAL A 429 -18.45 1.18 -13.43
C VAL A 429 -19.11 0.05 -14.23
N GLY A 430 -19.33 -1.08 -13.58
CA GLY A 430 -19.83 -2.32 -14.17
C GLY A 430 -18.74 -3.34 -14.50
N LYS A 431 -19.15 -4.46 -15.09
CA LYS A 431 -18.23 -5.51 -15.53
C LYS A 431 -17.62 -5.17 -16.90
N PRO A 432 -16.38 -5.59 -17.18
CA PRO A 432 -15.81 -5.46 -18.50
C PRO A 432 -16.69 -6.15 -19.54
N THR A 433 -16.96 -5.46 -20.64
CA THR A 433 -17.85 -5.91 -21.72
C THR A 433 -17.30 -7.13 -22.47
N GLU A 434 -15.99 -7.35 -22.46
CA GLU A 434 -15.30 -8.52 -23.01
C GLU A 434 -14.12 -8.91 -22.11
N GLY A 435 -13.76 -10.20 -22.03
CA GLY A 435 -12.66 -10.70 -21.19
C GLY A 435 -11.27 -10.30 -21.72
N ARG A 436 -10.83 -9.07 -21.45
CA ARG A 436 -9.61 -8.48 -22.04
C ARG A 436 -8.42 -8.45 -21.09
N PRO A 437 -7.19 -8.39 -21.64
CA PRO A 437 -6.01 -7.92 -20.92
C PRO A 437 -6.13 -6.39 -20.77
N HIS A 438 -6.74 -5.94 -19.68
CA HIS A 438 -6.88 -4.52 -19.37
C HIS A 438 -5.58 -3.92 -18.83
N SER A 439 -5.45 -2.59 -18.88
CA SER A 439 -4.36 -1.94 -18.17
C SER A 439 -4.55 -2.15 -16.67
N ASN A 440 -3.49 -2.61 -16.01
CA ASN A 440 -3.56 -3.19 -14.66
C ASN A 440 -3.81 -2.18 -13.52
N PHE A 441 -4.12 -0.94 -13.92
CA PHE A 441 -4.43 0.20 -13.06
C PHE A 441 -5.92 0.53 -12.93
N ILE A 442 -6.80 -0.19 -13.63
CA ILE A 442 -8.24 0.12 -13.63
C ILE A 442 -8.98 -0.76 -12.65
N LYS A 443 -9.72 -0.13 -11.73
CA LYS A 443 -10.60 -0.79 -10.76
C LYS A 443 -12.02 -0.94 -11.37
N PHE A 444 -12.43 -2.17 -11.66
CA PHE A 444 -13.81 -2.46 -12.10
C PHE A 444 -14.73 -2.56 -10.90
N VAL A 445 -15.80 -1.77 -10.90
CA VAL A 445 -16.62 -1.57 -9.72
C VAL A 445 -18.10 -1.48 -10.02
N GLU A 446 -18.98 -2.07 -9.21
CA GLU A 446 -20.40 -1.71 -9.26
C GLU A 446 -20.62 -0.30 -8.68
N ALA A 447 -21.71 0.35 -9.06
CA ALA A 447 -21.99 1.74 -8.68
C ALA A 447 -22.06 1.94 -7.15
N ASN A 448 -22.72 1.03 -6.44
CA ASN A 448 -22.84 1.09 -4.97
C ASN A 448 -21.47 1.01 -4.29
N ASP A 449 -20.57 0.22 -4.83
CA ASP A 449 -19.24 0.04 -4.27
C ASP A 449 -18.35 1.26 -4.55
N LEU A 450 -18.53 1.91 -5.72
CA LEU A 450 -17.88 3.18 -6.03
C LEU A 450 -18.36 4.27 -5.07
N GLU A 451 -19.65 4.33 -4.78
CA GLU A 451 -20.22 5.24 -3.79
C GLU A 451 -19.61 5.01 -2.39
N ALA A 452 -19.52 3.74 -1.95
CA ALA A 452 -18.88 3.40 -0.69
C ALA A 452 -17.39 3.79 -0.67
N THR A 453 -16.68 3.57 -1.79
CA THR A 453 -15.27 3.96 -1.92
C THR A 453 -15.11 5.49 -1.83
N ILE A 454 -15.97 6.26 -2.49
CA ILE A 454 -15.97 7.73 -2.42
C ILE A 454 -16.27 8.20 -0.99
N ALA A 455 -17.23 7.58 -0.30
CA ALA A 455 -17.57 7.94 1.07
C ALA A 455 -16.41 7.67 2.05
N ASN A 456 -15.65 6.60 1.83
CA ASN A 456 -14.52 6.21 2.66
C ASN A 456 -13.26 7.03 2.36
N GLN A 457 -12.85 7.09 1.10
CA GLN A 457 -11.60 7.74 0.67
C GLN A 457 -11.72 9.27 0.54
N LYS A 458 -12.95 9.77 0.40
CA LYS A 458 -13.27 11.21 0.28
C LYS A 458 -12.36 11.92 -0.74
N PRO A 459 -12.32 11.46 -2.01
CA PRO A 459 -11.51 12.12 -3.02
C PRO A 459 -11.93 13.57 -3.14
N THR A 460 -10.98 14.46 -3.35
CA THR A 460 -11.28 15.87 -3.58
C THR A 460 -11.87 16.10 -4.96
N THR A 461 -11.51 15.26 -5.93
CA THR A 461 -11.97 15.38 -7.31
C THR A 461 -12.39 14.04 -7.89
N LEU A 462 -13.50 14.03 -8.63
CA LEU A 462 -13.92 12.92 -9.47
C LEU A 462 -14.08 13.41 -10.91
N LEU A 463 -13.22 12.91 -11.80
CA LEU A 463 -13.23 13.16 -13.24
C LEU A 463 -14.05 12.09 -13.94
N ASN A 464 -15.20 12.42 -14.49
CA ASN A 464 -15.97 11.52 -15.35
C ASN A 464 -15.57 11.68 -16.82
N LEU A 465 -14.83 10.69 -17.33
CA LEU A 465 -14.43 10.58 -18.73
C LEU A 465 -15.36 9.66 -19.56
N SER A 466 -16.47 9.21 -18.98
CA SER A 466 -17.48 8.39 -19.64
C SER A 466 -18.64 9.24 -20.16
N GLU A 467 -19.33 8.75 -21.19
CA GLU A 467 -20.58 9.32 -21.71
C GLU A 467 -21.76 9.17 -20.74
N ASN A 468 -21.58 8.39 -19.68
CA ASN A 468 -22.58 8.17 -18.65
C ASN A 468 -22.00 8.49 -17.28
N PHE A 469 -22.82 9.03 -16.40
CA PHE A 469 -22.49 9.20 -14.99
C PHE A 469 -23.34 8.25 -14.15
N PRO A 470 -22.76 7.44 -13.26
CA PRO A 470 -23.53 6.53 -12.42
C PRO A 470 -24.39 7.30 -11.42
N ASP A 471 -25.57 6.77 -11.08
CA ASP A 471 -26.46 7.39 -10.07
C ASP A 471 -25.96 7.11 -8.64
N ILE A 472 -24.90 7.82 -8.24
CA ILE A 472 -24.23 7.68 -6.96
C ILE A 472 -24.29 8.96 -6.13
N LYS A 473 -24.26 8.82 -4.81
CA LYS A 473 -24.14 9.95 -3.89
C LYS A 473 -22.68 10.41 -3.74
N ILE A 474 -22.47 11.71 -3.91
CA ILE A 474 -21.13 12.30 -3.75
C ILE A 474 -21.17 13.39 -2.68
N GLY A 475 -20.15 13.39 -1.82
CA GLY A 475 -20.01 14.35 -0.74
C GLY A 475 -19.89 15.78 -1.25
N ALA A 476 -20.32 16.76 -0.46
CA ALA A 476 -20.29 18.17 -0.87
C ALA A 476 -18.87 18.71 -1.15
N ASN A 477 -17.85 18.08 -0.57
CA ASN A 477 -16.45 18.49 -0.68
C ASN A 477 -15.74 17.85 -1.89
N THR A 478 -16.37 16.89 -2.56
CA THR A 478 -15.81 16.26 -3.77
C THR A 478 -16.33 17.02 -4.98
N LEU A 479 -15.42 17.63 -5.75
CA LEU A 479 -15.75 18.27 -7.02
C LEU A 479 -15.90 17.20 -8.10
N VAL A 480 -17.04 17.19 -8.79
CA VAL A 480 -17.26 16.30 -9.94
C VAL A 480 -17.11 17.07 -11.23
N ILE A 481 -16.24 16.61 -12.10
CA ILE A 481 -16.01 17.23 -13.42
C ILE A 481 -16.34 16.21 -14.47
N SER A 482 -17.30 16.52 -15.34
CA SER A 482 -17.83 15.56 -16.30
C SER A 482 -17.87 16.11 -17.72
N LEU A 483 -17.63 15.21 -18.67
CA LEU A 483 -17.80 15.49 -20.10
C LEU A 483 -19.25 15.71 -20.53
N ILE A 484 -20.19 15.24 -19.71
CA ILE A 484 -21.61 15.40 -19.94
C ILE A 484 -22.24 16.22 -18.81
N PRO A 485 -23.36 16.92 -19.06
CA PRO A 485 -24.17 17.50 -17.99
C PRO A 485 -24.61 16.43 -16.99
N ILE A 486 -24.38 16.67 -15.70
CA ILE A 486 -24.89 15.81 -14.61
C ILE A 486 -26.18 16.44 -14.08
N GLU A 487 -27.31 15.78 -14.28
CA GLU A 487 -28.61 16.29 -13.82
C GLU A 487 -28.96 15.89 -12.37
N SER A 488 -28.33 14.84 -11.83
CA SER A 488 -28.64 14.30 -10.50
C SER A 488 -28.42 15.30 -9.36
N ASP A 489 -29.41 15.40 -8.46
CA ASP A 489 -29.34 16.17 -7.21
C ASP A 489 -28.42 15.53 -6.15
N LYS A 490 -28.02 14.27 -6.35
CA LYS A 490 -27.10 13.56 -5.46
C LYS A 490 -25.66 14.08 -5.58
N VAL A 491 -25.37 14.90 -6.59
CA VAL A 491 -24.07 15.53 -6.84
C VAL A 491 -24.20 17.03 -6.64
N LYS A 492 -23.65 17.53 -5.53
CA LYS A 492 -23.78 18.95 -5.15
C LYS A 492 -22.79 19.87 -5.84
N SER A 493 -21.55 19.42 -6.03
CA SER A 493 -20.48 20.19 -6.68
C SER A 493 -20.18 19.56 -8.03
N LYS A 494 -20.65 20.19 -9.11
CA LYS A 494 -20.54 19.68 -10.48
C LYS A 494 -20.08 20.75 -11.44
N LEU A 495 -19.16 20.38 -12.32
CA LEU A 495 -18.67 21.18 -13.42
C LEU A 495 -18.75 20.35 -14.70
N THR A 496 -19.37 20.91 -15.73
CA THR A 496 -19.43 20.25 -17.05
C THR A 496 -18.42 20.89 -17.97
N TYR A 497 -17.57 20.05 -18.54
CA TYR A 497 -16.53 20.43 -19.46
C TYR A 497 -17.03 20.31 -20.92
N LYS A 498 -16.82 21.34 -21.75
CA LYS A 498 -17.17 21.34 -23.18
C LYS A 498 -15.93 21.34 -24.04
N SER A 499 -15.82 20.35 -24.92
CA SER A 499 -14.62 20.07 -25.69
C SER A 499 -14.48 20.86 -26.98
N TYR A 500 -15.60 21.30 -27.57
CA TYR A 500 -15.62 22.14 -28.77
C TYR A 500 -16.50 23.38 -28.59
N ASN A 501 -15.90 24.50 -28.14
CA ASN A 501 -16.51 25.83 -28.14
C ASN A 501 -15.76 26.69 -29.17
N SER A 502 -16.46 27.25 -30.16
CA SER A 502 -15.79 27.98 -31.24
C SER A 502 -15.44 29.44 -30.87
N VAL A 503 -14.42 29.96 -31.55
CA VAL A 503 -13.92 31.35 -31.73
C VAL A 503 -13.67 32.26 -30.52
N VAL A 504 -14.30 32.09 -29.35
CA VAL A 504 -14.32 33.14 -28.31
C VAL A 504 -13.73 32.71 -26.98
N ASP A 505 -13.55 31.41 -26.73
CA ASP A 505 -13.14 30.95 -25.40
C ASP A 505 -11.65 30.55 -25.34
N LYS A 506 -10.89 31.18 -24.43
CA LYS A 506 -9.51 30.78 -24.09
C LYS A 506 -9.45 29.40 -23.42
N HIS A 507 -10.61 28.85 -23.04
CA HIS A 507 -10.77 27.58 -22.36
C HIS A 507 -11.23 26.45 -23.31
N TYR A 508 -10.68 26.38 -24.53
CA TYR A 508 -10.89 25.23 -25.44
C TYR A 508 -9.92 24.09 -25.09
N PHE A 509 -10.42 22.85 -24.92
CA PHE A 509 -9.62 21.67 -24.58
C PHE A 509 -10.00 20.46 -25.47
N PRO A 510 -9.29 20.25 -26.58
CA PRO A 510 -9.51 19.11 -27.46
C PRO A 510 -9.42 17.77 -26.73
N SER A 511 -10.45 16.94 -26.90
CA SER A 511 -10.55 15.60 -26.32
C SER A 511 -9.61 14.58 -26.96
N LEU A 512 -9.17 14.79 -28.20
CA LEU A 512 -8.33 13.85 -28.96
C LEU A 512 -6.86 14.28 -29.10
N GLY A 513 -6.54 15.53 -28.74
CA GLY A 513 -5.19 16.07 -28.59
C GLY A 513 -4.06 15.45 -29.42
N HIS A 514 -3.09 14.82 -28.75
CA HIS A 514 -1.93 14.13 -29.34
C HIS A 514 -2.24 12.72 -29.87
N ILE A 515 -3.39 12.14 -29.53
CA ILE A 515 -3.74 10.74 -29.85
C ILE A 515 -4.31 10.60 -31.25
N HIS A 516 -3.64 9.87 -32.13
CA HIS A 516 -4.21 9.52 -33.44
C HIS A 516 -5.18 8.35 -33.33
N LEU A 517 -6.37 8.49 -33.93
CA LEU A 517 -7.29 7.38 -34.11
C LEU A 517 -6.66 6.42 -35.12
N ASP A 518 -6.35 5.20 -34.68
CA ASP A 518 -5.86 4.13 -35.57
C ASP A 518 -7.06 3.39 -36.20
N LEU A 519 -7.86 4.16 -36.95
CA LEU A 519 -9.04 3.67 -37.66
C LEU A 519 -8.81 3.87 -39.16
N GLU A 520 -8.91 2.80 -39.96
CA GLU A 520 -8.67 2.83 -41.42
C GLU A 520 -9.47 3.92 -42.14
N ILE A 521 -10.70 4.18 -41.67
CA ILE A 521 -11.56 5.22 -42.22
C ILE A 521 -10.94 6.62 -42.21
N THR A 522 -10.09 6.93 -41.23
CA THR A 522 -9.48 8.25 -41.08
C THR A 522 -8.42 8.56 -42.14
N LYS A 523 -8.01 7.55 -42.92
CA LYS A 523 -7.00 7.66 -43.99
C LYS A 523 -7.60 8.10 -45.33
N GLN A 524 -8.93 8.08 -45.50
CA GLN A 524 -9.60 8.36 -46.77
C GLN A 524 -10.62 9.49 -46.62
N LYS A 525 -10.74 10.34 -47.66
CA LYS A 525 -11.77 11.38 -47.75
C LYS A 525 -12.78 11.03 -48.84
N ILE A 526 -14.09 11.05 -48.52
CA ILE A 526 -15.19 10.76 -49.45
C ILE A 526 -15.87 12.04 -49.93
N LYS A 527 -16.48 12.03 -51.12
CA LYS A 527 -17.14 13.20 -51.74
C LYS A 527 -18.55 13.46 -51.14
N GLU A 528 -18.64 13.49 -49.81
CA GLU A 528 -19.85 13.77 -49.04
C GLU A 528 -19.74 15.07 -48.23
N CYS A 529 -20.90 15.68 -47.97
CA CYS A 529 -21.12 16.75 -47.01
C CYS A 529 -22.00 16.21 -45.89
N TRP A 530 -21.48 16.17 -44.67
CA TRP A 530 -22.28 15.77 -43.52
C TRP A 530 -22.88 16.99 -42.83
N VAL A 531 -24.15 16.91 -42.46
CA VAL A 531 -24.87 18.00 -41.80
C VAL A 531 -25.25 17.57 -40.39
N ILE A 532 -24.79 18.34 -39.39
CA ILE A 532 -25.13 18.15 -37.96
C ILE A 532 -26.28 19.09 -37.61
N GLY A 533 -27.36 18.52 -37.06
CA GLY A 533 -28.61 19.20 -36.73
C GLY A 533 -29.63 19.23 -37.88
N SER A 534 -30.86 19.60 -37.55
CA SER A 534 -31.99 19.66 -38.49
C SER A 534 -32.23 21.06 -39.01
N SER A 535 -32.39 21.19 -40.33
CA SER A 535 -32.90 22.37 -41.00
C SER A 535 -34.43 22.30 -41.06
N ASN A 536 -35.13 23.23 -40.38
CA ASN A 536 -36.60 23.27 -40.35
C ASN A 536 -37.21 24.21 -41.42
N THR A 537 -36.42 24.71 -42.36
CA THR A 537 -36.90 25.68 -43.37
C THR A 537 -36.33 25.39 -44.75
N SER A 538 -37.15 25.55 -45.79
CA SER A 538 -36.74 25.37 -47.19
C SER A 538 -35.57 26.28 -47.61
N THR A 539 -35.43 27.44 -46.98
CA THR A 539 -34.34 28.38 -47.23
C THR A 539 -33.01 27.88 -46.67
N ALA A 540 -33.03 27.23 -45.50
CA ALA A 540 -31.84 26.62 -44.91
C ALA A 540 -31.35 25.44 -45.75
N ASP A 541 -32.24 24.62 -46.32
CA ASP A 541 -31.85 23.51 -47.21
C ASP A 541 -31.20 23.99 -48.52
N GLN A 542 -31.70 25.09 -49.09
CA GLN A 542 -31.08 25.72 -50.27
C GLN A 542 -29.69 26.27 -49.95
N PHE A 543 -29.53 26.87 -48.77
CA PHE A 543 -28.24 27.39 -48.31
C PHE A 543 -27.24 26.26 -48.03
N ILE A 544 -27.66 25.19 -47.37
CA ILE A 544 -26.85 23.97 -47.15
C ILE A 544 -26.40 23.38 -48.50
N SER A 545 -27.30 23.30 -49.48
CA SER A 545 -26.99 22.78 -50.82
C SER A 545 -25.93 23.63 -51.52
N LEU A 546 -26.01 24.97 -51.40
CA LEU A 546 -25.00 25.89 -51.93
C LEU A 546 -23.64 25.66 -51.25
N LEU A 547 -23.62 25.45 -49.93
CA LEU A 547 -22.40 25.22 -49.18
C LEU A 547 -21.78 23.85 -49.49
N ALA A 548 -22.58 22.80 -49.66
CA ALA A 548 -22.12 21.46 -50.00
C ALA A 548 -21.47 21.38 -51.39
N GLY A 549 -21.82 22.28 -52.32
CA GLY A 549 -21.26 22.31 -53.67
C GLY A 549 -21.56 21.01 -54.43
N GLU A 550 -20.53 20.35 -54.96
CA GLU A 550 -20.67 19.09 -55.72
C GLU A 550 -20.68 17.82 -54.83
N THR A 551 -20.74 17.96 -53.51
CA THR A 551 -20.71 16.80 -52.60
C THR A 551 -22.13 16.31 -52.31
N THR A 552 -22.26 15.01 -52.05
CA THR A 552 -23.55 14.41 -51.67
C THR A 552 -23.88 14.80 -50.22
N VAL A 553 -25.02 15.47 -50.02
CA VAL A 553 -25.49 15.89 -48.68
C VAL A 553 -26.06 14.70 -47.92
N ARG A 554 -25.58 14.49 -46.69
CA ARG A 554 -26.07 13.49 -45.75
C ARG A 554 -26.32 14.14 -44.39
N TYR A 555 -27.55 14.09 -43.92
CA TYR A 555 -27.88 14.45 -42.54
C TYR A 555 -27.43 13.33 -41.62
N ILE A 556 -26.69 13.68 -40.57
CA ILE A 556 -26.23 12.74 -39.55
C ILE A 556 -26.89 13.09 -38.22
N ASP A 557 -27.37 12.06 -37.54
CA ASP A 557 -27.90 12.16 -36.19
C ASP A 557 -26.92 11.47 -35.26
N ILE A 558 -26.38 12.23 -34.30
CA ILE A 558 -25.34 11.77 -33.38
C ILE A 558 -25.80 12.11 -31.97
N GLU A 559 -26.25 11.09 -31.24
CA GLU A 559 -26.57 11.21 -29.82
C GLU A 559 -25.43 10.66 -28.96
N THR A 560 -24.80 9.56 -29.39
CA THR A 560 -23.75 8.85 -28.64
C THR A 560 -22.47 8.65 -29.46
N LEU A 561 -21.34 8.38 -28.81
CA LEU A 561 -20.09 7.98 -29.48
C LEU A 561 -20.28 6.67 -30.28
N SER A 562 -21.20 5.80 -29.84
CA SER A 562 -21.55 4.58 -30.59
C SER A 562 -22.16 4.90 -31.95
N ASP A 563 -22.86 6.03 -32.11
CA ASP A 563 -23.38 6.46 -33.41
C ASP A 563 -22.26 6.92 -34.33
N ILE A 564 -21.21 7.54 -33.79
CA ILE A 564 -19.99 7.87 -34.54
C ILE A 564 -19.25 6.59 -34.95
N ASP A 565 -19.10 5.61 -34.05
CA ASP A 565 -18.51 4.31 -34.39
C ASP A 565 -19.30 3.60 -35.51
N ARG A 566 -20.65 3.64 -35.47
CA ARG A 566 -21.51 3.09 -36.52
C ARG A 566 -21.32 3.85 -37.83
N LEU A 567 -21.28 5.18 -37.80
CA LEU A 567 -20.98 6.00 -38.97
C LEU A 567 -19.64 5.56 -39.57
N PHE A 568 -18.60 5.42 -38.76
CA PHE A 568 -17.28 4.96 -39.20
C PHE A 568 -17.23 3.53 -39.73
N THR A 569 -18.15 2.67 -39.30
CA THR A 569 -18.26 1.31 -39.83
C THR A 569 -18.95 1.29 -41.19
N VAL A 570 -19.92 2.19 -41.41
CA VAL A 570 -20.75 2.23 -42.63
C VAL A 570 -20.10 3.07 -43.73
N SER A 571 -19.37 4.13 -43.38
CA SER A 571 -18.70 4.99 -44.36
C SER A 571 -17.31 4.48 -44.74
N SER A 572 -16.93 4.63 -46.00
CA SER A 572 -15.61 4.24 -46.53
C SER A 572 -14.53 5.34 -46.39
N GLY A 573 -14.83 6.41 -45.65
CA GLY A 573 -13.91 7.51 -45.35
C GLY A 573 -14.60 8.66 -44.59
N LEU A 574 -13.84 9.69 -44.22
CA LEU A 574 -14.35 10.93 -43.63
C LEU A 574 -14.92 11.87 -44.72
N PRO A 575 -15.95 12.69 -44.44
CA PRO A 575 -16.52 13.60 -45.43
C PRO A 575 -15.51 14.68 -45.86
N LYS A 576 -15.74 15.34 -47.00
CA LYS A 576 -14.92 16.51 -47.38
C LYS A 576 -15.26 17.74 -46.55
N ILE A 577 -16.52 17.86 -46.16
CA ILE A 577 -17.07 19.02 -45.48
C ILE A 577 -18.11 18.58 -44.44
N ILE A 578 -18.12 19.26 -43.30
CA ILE A 578 -19.17 19.18 -42.29
C ILE A 578 -19.82 20.55 -42.15
N ILE A 579 -21.15 20.59 -42.20
CA ILE A 579 -21.95 21.78 -41.93
C ILE A 579 -22.60 21.63 -40.55
N ASN A 580 -22.23 22.49 -39.61
CA ASN A 580 -22.89 22.59 -38.31
C ASN A 580 -24.02 23.64 -38.36
N THR A 581 -25.23 23.21 -38.03
CA THR A 581 -26.43 24.06 -38.00
C THR A 581 -26.88 24.45 -36.59
N LYS A 582 -26.24 23.92 -35.55
CA LYS A 582 -26.53 24.21 -34.15
C LYS A 582 -25.60 25.28 -33.60
N SER A 583 -26.07 26.05 -32.62
CA SER A 583 -25.19 26.91 -31.83
C SER A 583 -24.26 26.06 -30.96
N ASP A 584 -23.08 26.58 -30.62
CA ASP A 584 -22.10 25.85 -29.80
C ASP A 584 -22.66 25.48 -28.41
N CYS A 585 -23.60 26.28 -27.91
CA CYS A 585 -24.26 25.99 -26.64
C CYS A 585 -25.17 24.75 -26.71
N ASP A 586 -25.68 24.44 -27.90
CA ASP A 586 -26.68 23.40 -28.15
C ASP A 586 -26.09 22.08 -28.67
N LEU A 587 -24.78 22.05 -28.93
CA LEU A 587 -24.09 20.82 -29.36
C LEU A 587 -24.00 19.82 -28.21
N SER A 588 -24.46 18.59 -28.47
CA SER A 588 -24.20 17.46 -27.56
C SER A 588 -22.70 17.14 -27.48
N TYR A 589 -22.31 16.38 -26.46
CA TYR A 589 -20.91 15.95 -26.32
C TYR A 589 -20.42 15.17 -27.56
N SER A 590 -21.23 14.24 -28.04
CA SER A 590 -20.93 13.42 -29.23
C SER A 590 -20.79 14.25 -30.51
N GLU A 591 -21.64 15.27 -30.71
CA GLU A 591 -21.52 16.19 -31.85
C GLU A 591 -20.24 17.05 -31.77
N GLN A 592 -19.88 17.54 -30.58
CA GLN A 592 -18.61 18.26 -30.37
C GLN A 592 -17.42 17.38 -30.74
N ILE A 593 -17.43 16.10 -30.36
CA ILE A 593 -16.38 15.14 -30.71
C ILE A 593 -16.29 14.92 -32.22
N MET A 594 -17.42 14.82 -32.93
CA MET A 594 -17.39 14.69 -34.39
C MET A 594 -16.73 15.89 -35.07
N LEU A 595 -16.99 17.10 -34.56
CA LEU A 595 -16.35 18.33 -35.04
C LEU A 595 -14.84 18.36 -34.72
N GLU A 596 -14.41 17.86 -33.57
CA GLU A 596 -12.98 17.73 -33.24
C GLU A 596 -12.25 16.72 -34.14
N ILE A 597 -12.89 15.59 -34.46
CA ILE A 597 -12.33 14.62 -35.41
C ILE A 597 -12.17 15.28 -36.78
N ALA A 598 -13.20 16.00 -37.23
CA ALA A 598 -13.14 16.74 -38.47
C ALA A 598 -11.98 17.75 -38.48
N GLU A 599 -11.80 18.51 -37.41
CA GLU A 599 -10.67 19.44 -37.26
C GLU A 599 -9.31 18.71 -37.30
N LYS A 600 -9.16 17.63 -36.54
CA LYS A 600 -7.92 16.86 -36.44
C LYS A 600 -7.46 16.26 -37.77
N TYR A 601 -8.41 15.83 -38.61
CA TYR A 601 -8.13 15.19 -39.90
C TYR A 601 -8.29 16.14 -41.10
N ASP A 602 -8.24 17.46 -40.86
CA ASP A 602 -8.28 18.53 -41.86
C ASP A 602 -9.54 18.46 -42.76
N ILE A 603 -10.70 18.20 -42.14
CA ILE A 603 -12.02 18.27 -42.79
C ILE A 603 -12.53 19.71 -42.69
N GLU A 604 -13.13 20.21 -43.76
CA GLU A 604 -13.68 21.57 -43.78
C GLU A 604 -14.93 21.65 -42.90
N ILE A 605 -14.96 22.55 -41.91
CA ILE A 605 -16.12 22.77 -41.04
C ILE A 605 -16.75 24.13 -41.39
N ARG A 606 -18.05 24.15 -41.65
CA ARG A 606 -18.82 25.39 -41.86
C ARG A 606 -19.92 25.51 -40.81
N ASN A 607 -19.85 26.54 -39.97
CA ASN A 607 -20.85 26.82 -38.96
C ASN A 607 -21.79 27.93 -39.48
N ILE A 608 -23.08 27.61 -39.65
CA ILE A 608 -24.06 28.56 -40.20
C ILE A 608 -24.74 29.44 -39.14
N THR A 609 -24.50 29.19 -37.84
CA THR A 609 -25.05 30.01 -36.74
C THR A 609 -24.10 31.09 -36.28
N HIS A 610 -22.87 31.14 -36.81
CA HIS A 610 -21.87 32.16 -36.47
C HIS A 610 -21.90 33.33 -37.44
N ASN A 611 -21.80 34.55 -36.90
CA ASN A 611 -21.84 35.81 -37.65
C ASN A 611 -20.65 35.99 -38.63
N GLN A 612 -19.57 35.21 -38.47
CA GLN A 612 -18.47 35.13 -39.43
C GLN A 612 -18.71 33.93 -40.36
N LEU A 613 -19.48 34.15 -41.42
CA LEU A 613 -19.86 33.16 -42.43
C LEU A 613 -18.70 32.62 -43.32
N MET A 614 -17.44 32.69 -42.87
CA MET A 614 -16.27 32.47 -43.73
C MET A 614 -15.21 31.63 -43.01
N LEU A 615 -15.09 30.36 -43.46
CA LEU A 615 -13.87 29.54 -43.45
C LEU A 615 -12.92 29.75 -42.26
N LEU A 616 -13.31 29.28 -41.08
CA LEU A 616 -12.33 29.01 -40.03
C LEU A 616 -11.72 27.64 -40.30
N LYS A 617 -10.72 27.60 -41.18
CA LYS A 617 -9.84 26.45 -41.28
C LYS A 617 -8.89 26.49 -40.08
N ARG A 618 -9.27 25.85 -38.98
CA ARG A 618 -8.35 25.64 -37.85
C ARG A 618 -7.22 24.74 -38.36
N SER A 619 -5.99 25.25 -38.42
CA SER A 619 -4.82 24.39 -38.58
C SER A 619 -4.47 23.82 -37.21
N ASN A 620 -4.74 22.52 -37.03
CA ASN A 620 -4.33 21.79 -35.84
C ASN A 620 -2.87 21.31 -36.02
N GLU A 621 -1.96 22.25 -36.31
CA GLU A 621 -0.53 21.97 -36.25
C GLU A 621 -0.18 21.62 -34.80
N LYS A 622 0.67 20.60 -34.58
CA LYS A 622 1.06 20.13 -33.24
C LYS A 622 1.44 21.26 -32.27
N SER A 623 1.99 22.36 -32.80
CA SER A 623 2.36 23.56 -32.06
C SER A 623 1.18 24.28 -31.36
N ASN A 624 -0.04 24.24 -31.91
CA ASN A 624 -1.21 24.89 -31.30
C ASN A 624 -1.77 24.08 -30.14
N TYR A 625 -1.80 22.74 -30.27
CA TYR A 625 -2.18 21.87 -29.16
C TYR A 625 -1.17 22.00 -28.02
N ASP A 626 0.12 21.79 -28.27
CA ASP A 626 1.14 21.87 -27.22
C ASP A 626 1.27 23.31 -26.64
N GLY A 627 1.06 24.34 -27.47
CA GLY A 627 1.23 25.75 -27.09
C GLY A 627 0.02 26.41 -26.40
N GLN A 628 -1.20 25.91 -26.61
CA GLN A 628 -2.42 26.47 -26.00
C GLN A 628 -3.09 25.52 -25.01
N PHE A 629 -3.07 24.21 -25.25
CA PHE A 629 -3.78 23.25 -24.40
C PHE A 629 -3.19 23.22 -22.99
N PHE A 630 -1.87 23.06 -22.87
CA PHE A 630 -1.24 22.86 -21.57
C PHE A 630 -1.41 24.08 -20.66
N PRO A 631 -1.17 25.33 -21.12
CA PRO A 631 -1.44 26.52 -20.31
C PRO A 631 -2.91 26.69 -19.94
N SER A 632 -3.85 26.48 -20.88
CA SER A 632 -5.28 26.57 -20.58
C SER A 632 -5.70 25.48 -19.58
N TRP A 633 -5.12 24.28 -19.68
CA TRP A 633 -5.39 23.15 -18.78
C TRP A 633 -4.84 23.41 -17.39
N GLU A 634 -3.61 23.90 -17.27
CA GLU A 634 -3.08 24.37 -16.01
C GLU A 634 -3.94 25.48 -15.40
N GLU A 635 -4.39 26.47 -16.17
CA GLU A 635 -5.28 27.54 -15.70
C GLU A 635 -6.63 26.98 -15.23
N PHE A 636 -7.22 26.04 -15.97
CA PHE A 636 -8.45 25.36 -15.58
C PHE A 636 -8.26 24.53 -14.31
N LEU A 637 -7.14 23.82 -14.19
CA LEU A 637 -6.78 23.09 -12.99
C LEU A 637 -6.60 24.04 -11.80
N GLN A 638 -5.88 25.15 -11.96
CA GLN A 638 -5.68 26.14 -10.90
C GLN A 638 -6.99 26.79 -10.45
N ASN A 639 -7.83 27.18 -11.40
CA ASN A 639 -9.09 27.87 -11.11
C ASN A 639 -10.15 26.95 -10.49
N ASN A 640 -10.11 25.65 -10.79
CA ASN A 640 -11.17 24.72 -10.39
C ASN A 640 -10.72 23.62 -9.41
N PHE A 641 -9.42 23.35 -9.27
CA PHE A 641 -8.87 22.22 -8.49
C PHE A 641 -7.84 22.65 -7.44
N SER A 642 -7.62 23.95 -7.22
CA SER A 642 -6.73 24.42 -6.14
C SER A 642 -7.34 24.14 -4.76
N LEU A 643 -7.12 22.91 -4.29
CA LEU A 643 -7.07 22.60 -2.88
C LEU A 643 -5.87 23.36 -2.32
N SER A 644 -6.15 24.31 -1.42
CA SER A 644 -5.26 24.90 -0.44
C SER A 644 -3.76 24.66 -0.67
N ASN A 645 -3.06 25.72 -1.07
CA ASN A 645 -1.62 25.89 -0.92
C ASN A 645 -1.10 25.24 0.38
N HIS A 646 -0.54 24.03 0.28
CA HIS A 646 0.56 23.60 1.11
C HIS A 646 1.80 23.60 0.22
N SER A 647 2.42 24.77 0.17
CA SER A 647 3.80 24.95 -0.27
C SER A 647 4.71 23.97 0.47
N PHE A 648 5.51 23.24 -0.30
CA PHE A 648 6.67 22.47 0.15
C PHE A 648 7.61 23.28 1.06
#